data_AF-A0A0L9TM70-F1
#
_entry.id   AF-A0A0L9TM70-F1
#
_cell.length_a   1.000
_cell.length_b   1.000
_cell.length_c   1.000
_cell.angle_alpha   90.00
_cell.angle_beta   90.00
_cell.angle_gamma   90.00
#
_symmetry.space_group_name_H-M   'P 1'
#
loop_
_entity.id
_entity.type
_entity.pdbx_description
1 polymer ?
#
loop_
_entity_poly.entity_id
_entity_poly.type
_entity_poly.pdbx_seq_one_letter_code
_entity_poly.pdbx_strand_id
1 'polypeptide(L)'
;MKVLINPEPFLSPPNSSFPYKPTCITRFQLRPFPNLHRHRWISRRLSSTPPPRATLDSTTIEQFGIPEFDVRNPALSSSYRSSALPRPNQTVLEAQARVCTGPTQTRPLDEQQAFKVFDTILRSARGEMKDEDEVSKAQLGSFFAGMTIRANAFPEATQWSEGENRAMKTFWPLLVRVLPPEVIFIADPEGLMMGVGSSIGPQYVGNGTSEMRLVGALREVLAGGHLGFEEVQGVLKDVLPFQEGHENPKEASQALLSAFLIGQRMNRETDRELKAYCLAFDDEIGPPPVADVRSLTHYGEPYDGNTRFFRSTLFVAAVRSCYGESCLLHGVDWMAPKGGVTEEQMLKFMGANVNLSPVKAKKLLEDDEVGFAYVSQREARPSLVNQKRKDKSSTKEKVIVSAKDLTRHDFELDNNGSLDNSGRRRSFTWKNKKFLTFKETRMTQKWFHKLCLSYRPPPKPRDLKLQVVASGFPSYDKTISQCQLKFHCSNLEDKVVLQRYSLIGIREHIKKRPPLASTEKVQQYVKASGKEAIVAGFYHEGYEESLLMLMKRRGVHSGLVVKGEEGGLSLTTRLRSAKTTRGPPVNYCSGFRALDVSSTSGLSGVTRQGFSLEVNAKEYGFQPTDTPRTDRSVSKNIEFGLSALLGEKGPAYDRIVLNAGVVDHLLGVDGAEDISAALDRAREAIDSGNALKRLLNYIKVSHKMG
;
A
#
# COMPACT_ATOMS: atom_id res chain seq x y z
N MET A 1 20.34 -30.10 -52.00
CA MET A 1 21.03 -30.13 -53.31
C MET A 1 21.15 -28.69 -53.82
N LYS A 2 22.38 -28.28 -54.23
CA LYS A 2 22.86 -27.07 -54.96
C LYS A 2 21.88 -25.89 -55.18
N VAL A 3 22.24 -24.61 -55.00
CA VAL A 3 23.18 -23.75 -55.78
C VAL A 3 23.30 -22.40 -55.01
N LEU A 4 24.43 -21.92 -54.48
CA LEU A 4 25.61 -21.19 -55.03
C LEU A 4 25.36 -19.79 -55.68
N ILE A 5 26.04 -18.78 -55.11
CA ILE A 5 26.74 -17.61 -55.73
C ILE A 5 26.14 -16.20 -55.49
N ASN A 6 26.96 -15.39 -54.79
CA ASN A 6 27.03 -13.92 -54.82
C ASN A 6 27.96 -13.52 -55.99
N PRO A 7 27.79 -12.38 -56.69
CA PRO A 7 28.61 -11.20 -56.35
C PRO A 7 27.99 -9.82 -56.69
N GLU A 8 28.60 -8.76 -56.13
CA GLU A 8 28.35 -7.34 -56.43
C GLU A 8 28.76 -6.90 -57.85
N PRO A 9 28.29 -5.71 -58.32
CA PRO A 9 29.27 -4.63 -58.54
C PRO A 9 28.79 -3.16 -58.27
N PHE A 10 29.80 -2.30 -58.11
CA PHE A 10 29.86 -0.83 -57.98
C PHE A 10 29.28 0.00 -59.15
N LEU A 11 28.90 1.27 -58.88
CA LEU A 11 29.22 2.51 -59.65
C LEU A 11 28.77 3.80 -58.89
N SER A 12 29.68 4.77 -58.71
CA SER A 12 29.53 6.14 -58.10
C SER A 12 29.13 7.20 -59.18
N PRO A 13 29.20 8.58 -59.02
CA PRO A 13 29.41 9.56 -57.90
C PRO A 13 28.40 10.80 -58.02
N PRO A 14 28.57 12.08 -57.53
CA PRO A 14 29.71 12.79 -56.91
C PRO A 14 29.48 13.76 -55.71
N ASN A 15 30.62 14.27 -55.24
CA ASN A 15 30.91 15.22 -54.15
C ASN A 15 30.37 16.65 -54.32
N SER A 16 30.09 17.34 -53.19
CA SER A 16 30.52 18.73 -52.97
C SER A 16 30.55 19.10 -51.47
N SER A 17 31.72 19.54 -51.02
CA SER A 17 32.09 20.09 -49.71
C SER A 17 31.73 21.57 -49.55
N PHE A 18 31.38 22.06 -48.34
CA PHE A 18 31.97 23.24 -47.66
C PHE A 18 31.41 23.38 -46.21
N PRO A 19 32.16 23.99 -45.26
CA PRO A 19 32.07 23.77 -43.82
C PRO A 19 31.31 24.88 -43.06
N TYR A 20 30.70 24.53 -41.93
CA TYR A 20 30.11 25.49 -40.99
C TYR A 20 31.04 25.74 -39.78
N LYS A 21 31.38 27.02 -39.58
CA LYS A 21 32.13 27.58 -38.44
C LYS A 21 31.24 27.68 -37.18
N PRO A 22 31.79 27.50 -35.97
CA PRO A 22 31.14 27.91 -34.72
C PRO A 22 31.49 29.37 -34.41
N THR A 23 30.49 30.19 -34.07
CA THR A 23 30.69 31.59 -33.66
C THR A 23 30.50 31.77 -32.15
N CYS A 24 31.59 32.18 -31.50
CA CYS A 24 31.70 33.20 -30.45
C CYS A 24 30.78 33.14 -29.22
N ILE A 25 31.30 32.57 -28.12
CA ILE A 25 30.91 32.94 -26.75
C ILE A 25 31.92 33.99 -26.26
N THR A 26 31.43 35.20 -26.00
CA THR A 26 32.19 36.30 -25.42
C THR A 26 32.57 36.00 -23.97
N ARG A 27 33.87 35.88 -23.71
CA ARG A 27 34.49 35.88 -22.37
C ARG A 27 34.32 37.25 -21.72
N PHE A 28 33.61 37.32 -20.60
CA PHE A 28 33.87 38.37 -19.60
C PHE A 28 34.86 37.84 -18.56
N GLN A 29 36.02 38.49 -18.49
CA GLN A 29 37.06 38.24 -17.50
C GLN A 29 36.64 38.81 -16.14
N LEU A 30 36.60 37.97 -15.10
CA LEU A 30 36.55 38.42 -13.71
C LEU A 30 37.98 38.49 -13.16
N ARG A 31 38.39 39.70 -12.75
CA ARG A 31 39.61 39.97 -11.99
C ARG A 31 39.46 39.49 -10.53
N PRO A 32 40.54 39.05 -9.87
CA PRO A 32 40.52 38.58 -8.49
C PRO A 32 40.67 39.75 -7.49
N PHE A 33 39.98 39.68 -6.36
CA PHE A 33 40.17 40.56 -5.19
C PHE A 33 39.88 39.78 -3.89
N PRO A 34 40.39 40.22 -2.72
CA PRO A 34 41.44 39.48 -2.02
C PRO A 34 41.02 38.95 -0.65
N ASN A 35 41.92 38.13 -0.09
CA ASN A 35 41.92 37.56 1.26
C ASN A 35 41.43 38.51 2.37
N LEU A 36 40.53 38.01 3.23
CA LEU A 36 40.43 38.46 4.62
C LEU A 36 40.24 37.31 5.62
N HIS A 37 41.29 37.16 6.42
CA HIS A 37 41.38 36.75 7.83
C HIS A 37 40.70 35.48 8.36
N ARG A 38 41.60 34.51 8.62
CA ARG A 38 41.53 33.45 9.64
C ARG A 38 41.07 34.02 11.00
N HIS A 39 40.04 33.40 11.58
CA HIS A 39 39.92 33.28 13.03
C HIS A 39 39.86 31.81 13.44
N ARG A 40 40.75 31.51 14.40
CA ARG A 40 41.13 30.22 14.94
C ARG A 40 40.26 29.98 16.18
N TRP A 41 39.41 28.95 16.17
CA TRP A 41 38.71 28.49 17.38
C TRP A 41 38.84 26.97 17.55
N ILE A 42 39.81 26.65 18.40
CA ILE A 42 39.95 25.54 19.36
C ILE A 42 38.91 24.42 19.24
N SER A 43 39.39 23.25 18.81
CA SER A 43 38.69 21.96 18.89
C SER A 43 38.59 21.50 20.35
N ARG A 44 37.38 21.34 20.86
CA ARG A 44 37.10 20.51 22.05
C ARG A 44 36.44 19.22 21.58
N ARG A 45 37.17 18.11 21.75
CA ARG A 45 36.60 16.75 21.74
C ARG A 45 35.51 16.66 22.80
N LEU A 46 34.32 16.21 22.42
CA LEU A 46 33.37 15.60 23.36
C LEU A 46 32.89 14.26 22.81
N SER A 47 32.95 13.30 23.72
CA SER A 47 32.73 11.87 23.59
C SER A 47 31.33 11.52 23.12
N SER A 48 31.26 10.52 22.24
CA SER A 48 30.06 9.84 21.79
C SER A 48 29.38 9.04 22.92
N THR A 49 28.17 9.43 23.29
CA THR A 49 27.18 8.57 23.95
C THR A 49 25.98 8.40 23.00
N PRO A 50 25.43 7.18 22.85
CA PRO A 50 24.26 6.94 22.01
C PRO A 50 23.02 7.57 22.64
N PRO A 51 22.07 8.12 21.85
CA PRO A 51 20.86 8.71 22.40
C PRO A 51 19.94 7.59 22.96
N PRO A 52 19.21 7.86 24.05
CA PRO A 52 18.28 6.89 24.63
C PRO A 52 17.12 6.62 23.67
N ARG A 53 16.57 5.40 23.72
CA ARG A 53 15.35 5.01 23.00
C ARG A 53 14.21 5.96 23.37
N ALA A 54 13.85 6.85 22.45
CA ALA A 54 12.64 7.67 22.57
C ALA A 54 11.41 6.80 22.23
N THR A 55 10.75 6.28 23.26
CA THR A 55 9.30 6.13 23.25
C THR A 55 8.71 7.54 23.31
N LEU A 56 7.72 7.86 22.47
CA LEU A 56 6.97 9.11 22.60
C LEU A 56 6.43 9.18 24.03
N ASP A 57 6.99 10.08 24.82
CA ASP A 57 6.55 10.33 26.18
C ASP A 57 5.39 11.34 26.14
N SER A 58 4.48 11.25 27.09
CA SER A 58 3.27 12.12 27.16
C SER A 58 3.58 13.62 27.04
N THR A 59 4.76 14.04 27.54
CA THR A 59 5.30 15.40 27.46
C THR A 59 5.57 15.89 26.04
N THR A 60 5.86 14.99 25.10
CA THR A 60 6.10 15.33 23.69
C THR A 60 4.76 15.68 23.00
N ILE A 61 3.69 14.95 23.31
CA ILE A 61 2.34 15.18 22.75
C ILE A 61 1.76 16.53 23.22
N GLU A 62 2.00 16.90 24.48
CA GLU A 62 1.63 18.22 25.03
C GLU A 62 2.39 19.37 24.36
N GLN A 63 3.69 19.18 24.06
CA GLN A 63 4.51 20.19 23.37
C GLN A 63 4.04 20.46 21.93
N PHE A 64 3.43 19.46 21.27
CA PHE A 64 2.95 19.56 19.89
C PHE A 64 1.48 19.96 19.75
N GLY A 65 0.76 20.22 20.86
CA GLY A 65 -0.65 20.66 20.83
C GLY A 65 -1.62 19.64 20.18
N ILE A 66 -1.21 18.36 20.10
CA ILE A 66 -2.05 17.28 19.60
C ILE A 66 -2.98 16.86 20.74
N PRO A 67 -4.32 16.94 20.61
CA PRO A 67 -5.21 16.51 21.67
C PRO A 67 -4.96 15.04 22.03
N GLU A 68 -4.93 14.70 23.32
CA GLU A 68 -4.87 13.31 23.78
C GLU A 68 -6.12 12.57 23.28
N PHE A 69 -5.94 11.71 22.27
CA PHE A 69 -6.98 10.80 21.81
C PHE A 69 -6.61 9.38 22.25
N ASP A 70 -7.53 8.70 22.95
CA ASP A 70 -7.42 7.31 23.44
C ASP A 70 -7.26 6.31 22.29
N VAL A 71 -6.06 6.20 21.71
CA VAL A 71 -5.75 5.22 20.67
C VAL A 71 -4.50 4.43 21.06
N ARG A 72 -4.69 3.16 21.44
CA ARG A 72 -3.61 2.19 21.64
C ARG A 72 -2.70 2.18 20.41
N ASN A 73 -1.44 2.58 20.62
CA ASN A 73 -0.50 2.96 19.58
C ASN A 73 0.63 1.92 19.44
N PRO A 74 0.73 1.17 18.33
CA PRO A 74 1.89 0.33 18.09
C PRO A 74 2.93 1.10 17.26
N ALA A 75 4.05 1.44 17.89
CA ALA A 75 5.15 2.27 17.36
C ALA A 75 5.95 1.68 16.16
N LEU A 76 5.47 0.60 15.52
CA LEU A 76 6.12 -0.06 14.38
C LEU A 76 5.09 -0.41 13.29
N SER A 77 5.40 -0.06 12.03
CA SER A 77 4.52 -0.22 10.85
C SER A 77 4.01 -1.65 10.62
N SER A 78 4.69 -2.68 11.15
CA SER A 78 4.24 -4.09 11.06
C SER A 78 2.91 -4.36 11.75
N SER A 79 2.47 -3.49 12.67
CA SER A 79 1.20 -3.61 13.39
C SER A 79 -0.04 -3.26 12.55
N TYR A 80 0.11 -2.49 11.47
CA TYR A 80 -1.00 -2.15 10.57
C TYR A 80 -1.34 -3.29 9.60
N ARG A 81 -0.46 -4.29 9.45
CA ARG A 81 -0.82 -5.53 8.78
C ARG A 81 -1.86 -6.24 9.64
N SER A 82 -3.06 -6.42 9.09
CA SER A 82 -4.11 -7.19 9.75
C SER A 82 -3.61 -8.59 10.11
N SER A 83 -3.78 -8.99 11.39
CA SER A 83 -3.50 -10.36 11.83
C SER A 83 -4.45 -11.38 11.20
N ALA A 84 -5.60 -10.94 10.70
CA ALA A 84 -6.55 -11.78 9.98
C ALA A 84 -6.10 -12.13 8.55
N LEU A 85 -5.05 -11.49 8.01
CA LEU A 85 -4.49 -11.87 6.72
C LEU A 85 -3.51 -13.04 6.91
N PRO A 86 -3.77 -14.21 6.31
CA PRO A 86 -2.84 -15.33 6.30
C PRO A 86 -1.49 -14.92 5.73
N ARG A 87 -0.44 -15.62 6.14
CA ARG A 87 0.90 -15.42 5.57
C ARG A 87 1.07 -16.32 4.35
N PRO A 88 1.79 -15.88 3.32
CA PRO A 88 2.16 -16.77 2.23
C PRO A 88 3.13 -17.85 2.70
N ASN A 89 3.07 -19.02 2.07
CA ASN A 89 4.10 -20.04 2.20
C ASN A 89 5.45 -19.45 1.75
N GLN A 90 6.44 -19.50 2.64
CA GLN A 90 7.72 -18.83 2.46
C GLN A 90 8.55 -19.44 1.31
N THR A 91 8.51 -20.76 1.14
CA THR A 91 9.25 -21.46 0.07
C THR A 91 8.76 -21.04 -1.31
N VAL A 92 7.43 -21.03 -1.51
CA VAL A 92 6.85 -20.61 -2.79
C VAL A 92 7.04 -19.10 -3.01
N LEU A 93 6.95 -18.31 -1.94
CA LEU A 93 7.19 -16.87 -2.03
C LEU A 93 8.62 -16.53 -2.47
N GLU A 94 9.63 -17.23 -1.95
CA GLU A 94 11.03 -17.07 -2.38
C GLU A 94 11.21 -17.43 -3.86
N ALA A 95 10.51 -18.46 -4.34
CA ALA A 95 10.49 -18.82 -5.74
C ALA A 95 9.83 -17.72 -6.60
N GLN A 96 8.63 -17.27 -6.24
CA GLN A 96 7.92 -16.17 -6.90
C GLN A 96 8.79 -14.89 -6.97
N ALA A 97 9.58 -14.62 -5.93
CA ALA A 97 10.49 -13.47 -5.92
C ALA A 97 11.50 -13.51 -7.09
N ARG A 98 11.89 -14.71 -7.54
CA ARG A 98 12.85 -14.96 -8.62
C ARG A 98 12.20 -15.15 -10.00
N VAL A 99 11.09 -15.88 -10.09
CA VAL A 99 10.51 -16.31 -11.37
C VAL A 99 9.30 -15.49 -11.84
N CYS A 100 8.58 -14.82 -10.93
CA CYS A 100 7.44 -13.96 -11.27
C CYS A 100 7.90 -12.51 -11.52
N THR A 101 8.85 -12.34 -12.44
CA THR A 101 9.38 -11.03 -12.88
C THR A 101 9.37 -10.93 -14.40
N GLY A 102 9.68 -9.75 -14.94
CA GLY A 102 9.60 -9.51 -16.38
C GLY A 102 10.67 -10.28 -17.18
N PRO A 103 10.59 -10.23 -18.53
CA PRO A 103 11.38 -11.05 -19.46
C PRO A 103 12.90 -10.89 -19.38
N THR A 104 13.38 -9.85 -18.68
CA THR A 104 14.82 -9.56 -18.52
C THR A 104 15.29 -9.66 -17.06
N GLN A 105 14.37 -9.78 -16.11
CA GLN A 105 14.66 -9.75 -14.67
C GLN A 105 14.44 -11.11 -14.00
N THR A 106 13.82 -12.03 -14.70
CA THR A 106 13.61 -13.41 -14.26
C THR A 106 14.92 -14.12 -14.01
N ARG A 107 14.98 -14.82 -12.88
CA ARG A 107 16.10 -15.68 -12.50
C ARG A 107 15.58 -17.09 -12.30
N PRO A 108 15.85 -18.02 -13.22
CA PRO A 108 15.44 -19.41 -13.08
C PRO A 108 15.87 -20.01 -11.73
N LEU A 109 15.09 -20.96 -11.23
CA LEU A 109 15.44 -21.73 -10.04
C LEU A 109 16.54 -22.74 -10.39
N ASP A 110 17.45 -23.01 -9.45
CA ASP A 110 18.30 -24.19 -9.54
C ASP A 110 17.51 -25.46 -9.20
N GLU A 111 18.12 -26.63 -9.40
CA GLU A 111 17.44 -27.92 -9.20
C GLU A 111 16.94 -28.11 -7.76
N GLN A 112 17.77 -27.80 -6.76
CA GLN A 112 17.39 -27.98 -5.35
C GLN A 112 16.22 -27.06 -4.98
N GLN A 113 16.26 -25.81 -5.45
CA GLN A 113 15.15 -24.86 -5.27
C GLN A 113 13.88 -25.36 -5.95
N ALA A 114 13.96 -25.80 -7.21
CA ALA A 114 12.81 -26.29 -7.96
C ALA A 114 12.16 -27.50 -7.28
N PHE A 115 12.96 -28.54 -6.93
CA PHE A 115 12.46 -29.72 -6.23
C PHE A 115 11.81 -29.37 -4.90
N LYS A 116 12.42 -28.48 -4.10
CA LYS A 116 11.85 -28.03 -2.82
C LYS A 116 10.50 -27.34 -3.01
N VAL A 117 10.37 -26.49 -4.03
CA VAL A 117 9.13 -25.75 -4.32
C VAL A 117 8.02 -26.71 -4.76
N PHE A 118 8.30 -27.59 -5.72
CA PHE A 118 7.29 -28.53 -6.22
C PHE A 118 6.88 -29.58 -5.17
N ASP A 119 7.81 -30.06 -4.34
CA ASP A 119 7.49 -30.91 -3.18
C ASP A 119 6.56 -30.19 -2.19
N THR A 120 6.87 -28.92 -1.87
CA THR A 120 6.03 -28.10 -1.00
C THR A 120 4.62 -27.94 -1.57
N ILE A 121 4.49 -27.65 -2.86
CA ILE A 121 3.19 -27.54 -3.55
C ILE A 121 2.45 -28.88 -3.50
N LEU A 122 3.11 -30.01 -3.79
CA LEU A 122 2.49 -31.33 -3.78
C LEU A 122 1.96 -31.71 -2.40
N ARG A 123 2.76 -31.52 -1.36
CA ARG A 123 2.39 -31.80 0.03
C ARG A 123 1.23 -30.92 0.49
N SER A 124 1.26 -29.63 0.13
CA SER A 124 0.14 -28.72 0.40
C SER A 124 -1.14 -29.16 -0.30
N ALA A 125 -1.07 -29.55 -1.58
CA ALA A 125 -2.24 -29.99 -2.34
C ALA A 125 -2.84 -31.30 -1.82
N ARG A 126 -2.06 -32.12 -1.12
CA ARG A 126 -2.51 -33.35 -0.45
C ARG A 126 -3.05 -33.13 0.96
N GLY A 127 -3.01 -31.90 1.49
CA GLY A 127 -3.37 -31.61 2.88
C GLY A 127 -2.38 -32.17 3.89
N GLU A 128 -1.12 -32.37 3.51
CA GLU A 128 -0.05 -32.91 4.37
C GLU A 128 0.69 -31.79 5.15
N MET A 129 0.17 -30.56 5.11
CA MET A 129 0.76 -29.38 5.74
C MET A 129 -0.21 -28.79 6.77
N LYS A 130 0.32 -27.99 7.70
CA LYS A 130 -0.52 -27.19 8.60
C LYS A 130 -1.10 -26.01 7.82
N ASP A 131 -2.31 -25.58 8.15
CA ASP A 131 -3.00 -24.45 7.50
C ASP A 131 -2.14 -23.19 7.34
N GLU A 132 -1.28 -22.88 8.32
CA GLU A 132 -0.40 -21.70 8.31
C GLU A 132 0.76 -21.81 7.30
N ASP A 133 1.12 -23.03 6.92
CA ASP A 133 2.20 -23.34 5.98
C ASP A 133 1.66 -23.73 4.59
N GLU A 134 0.34 -23.79 4.38
CA GLU A 134 -0.24 -24.16 3.10
C GLU A 134 0.05 -23.15 1.98
N VAL A 135 0.22 -23.66 0.76
CA VAL A 135 0.38 -22.85 -0.43
C VAL A 135 -1.00 -22.34 -0.86
N SER A 136 -1.24 -21.05 -0.65
CA SER A 136 -2.51 -20.43 -1.04
C SER A 136 -2.81 -20.54 -2.55
N LYS A 137 -4.10 -20.50 -2.91
CA LYS A 137 -4.53 -20.43 -4.32
C LYS A 137 -3.90 -19.28 -5.10
N ALA A 138 -3.72 -18.12 -4.46
CA ALA A 138 -3.06 -16.97 -5.07
C ALA A 138 -1.57 -17.23 -5.39
N GLN A 139 -0.86 -17.94 -4.51
CA GLN A 139 0.51 -18.37 -4.77
C GLN A 139 0.58 -19.40 -5.90
N LEU A 140 -0.33 -20.38 -5.93
CA LEU A 140 -0.40 -21.35 -7.03
C LEU A 140 -0.61 -20.65 -8.38
N GLY A 141 -1.62 -19.77 -8.46
CA GLY A 141 -1.91 -19.03 -9.69
C GLY A 141 -0.75 -18.17 -10.16
N SER A 142 -0.15 -17.38 -9.27
CA SER A 142 0.97 -16.51 -9.62
C SER A 142 2.25 -17.28 -9.98
N PHE A 143 2.58 -18.35 -9.26
CA PHE A 143 3.75 -19.17 -9.53
C PHE A 143 3.63 -19.90 -10.87
N PHE A 144 2.52 -20.61 -11.10
CA PHE A 144 2.33 -21.34 -12.35
C PHE A 144 2.17 -20.43 -13.56
N ALA A 145 1.50 -19.27 -13.44
CA ALA A 145 1.47 -18.29 -14.53
C ALA A 145 2.89 -17.85 -14.93
N GLY A 146 3.76 -17.64 -13.93
CA GLY A 146 5.15 -17.30 -14.19
C GLY A 146 5.93 -18.44 -14.85
N MET A 147 5.69 -19.69 -14.45
CA MET A 147 6.30 -20.85 -15.12
C MET A 147 5.83 -20.97 -16.57
N THR A 148 4.52 -20.87 -16.84
CA THR A 148 3.93 -21.03 -18.17
C THR A 148 4.41 -19.95 -19.15
N ILE A 149 4.34 -18.68 -18.77
CA ILE A 149 4.77 -17.56 -19.63
C ILE A 149 6.27 -17.68 -19.95
N ARG A 150 7.08 -18.07 -18.96
CA ARG A 150 8.51 -18.27 -19.16
C ARG A 150 8.81 -19.37 -20.16
N ALA A 151 8.05 -20.48 -20.13
CA ALA A 151 8.23 -21.56 -21.08
C ALA A 151 7.84 -21.13 -22.51
N ASN A 152 6.76 -20.35 -22.64
CA ASN A 152 6.15 -20.07 -23.94
C ASN A 152 6.76 -18.86 -24.67
N ALA A 153 7.07 -17.78 -23.96
CA ALA A 153 7.27 -16.47 -24.58
C ALA A 153 8.58 -15.77 -24.21
N PHE A 154 9.23 -16.17 -23.11
CA PHE A 154 10.41 -15.44 -22.63
C PHE A 154 11.69 -15.84 -23.37
N PRO A 155 12.71 -14.95 -23.43
CA PRO A 155 14.02 -15.28 -23.99
C PRO A 155 14.69 -16.44 -23.25
N GLU A 156 15.49 -17.25 -23.97
CA GLU A 156 16.15 -18.48 -23.49
C GLU A 156 16.79 -18.33 -22.10
N ALA A 157 17.54 -17.25 -21.86
CA ALA A 157 18.21 -16.98 -20.58
C ALA A 157 17.26 -16.88 -19.36
N THR A 158 15.97 -16.70 -19.60
CA THR A 158 14.92 -16.55 -18.58
C THR A 158 13.83 -17.62 -18.68
N GLN A 159 13.94 -18.56 -19.63
CA GLN A 159 13.11 -19.75 -19.70
C GLN A 159 13.48 -20.73 -18.57
N TRP A 160 12.89 -21.92 -18.57
CA TRP A 160 13.12 -22.92 -17.54
C TRP A 160 14.57 -23.39 -17.53
N SER A 161 15.17 -23.45 -16.34
CA SER A 161 16.45 -24.12 -16.15
C SER A 161 16.31 -25.62 -16.38
N GLU A 162 17.43 -26.32 -16.59
CA GLU A 162 17.40 -27.79 -16.61
C GLU A 162 16.88 -28.38 -15.29
N GLY A 163 17.17 -27.73 -14.16
CA GLY A 163 16.68 -28.14 -12.84
C GLY A 163 15.16 -28.02 -12.72
N GLU A 164 14.59 -26.93 -13.23
CA GLU A 164 13.13 -26.74 -13.31
C GLU A 164 12.48 -27.78 -14.24
N ASN A 165 13.10 -28.08 -15.38
CA ASN A 165 12.65 -29.14 -16.30
C ASN A 165 12.65 -30.52 -15.63
N ARG A 166 13.73 -30.89 -14.93
CA ARG A 166 13.84 -32.17 -14.20
C ARG A 166 12.82 -32.26 -13.06
N ALA A 167 12.63 -31.18 -12.31
CA ALA A 167 11.63 -31.14 -11.25
C ALA A 167 10.22 -31.28 -11.83
N MET A 168 9.87 -30.51 -12.87
CA MET A 168 8.55 -30.58 -13.50
C MET A 168 8.26 -31.99 -14.04
N LYS A 169 9.24 -32.62 -14.72
CA LYS A 169 9.12 -34.02 -15.18
C LYS A 169 8.81 -35.00 -14.05
N THR A 170 9.36 -34.77 -12.87
CA THR A 170 9.19 -35.63 -11.68
C THR A 170 7.84 -35.40 -11.01
N PHE A 171 7.45 -34.14 -10.80
CA PHE A 171 6.28 -33.80 -9.99
C PHE A 171 4.99 -33.65 -10.79
N TRP A 172 5.03 -33.27 -12.06
CA TRP A 172 3.82 -32.99 -12.86
C TRP A 172 2.81 -34.16 -12.89
N PRO A 173 3.22 -35.44 -13.09
CA PRO A 173 2.29 -36.57 -13.05
C PRO A 173 1.58 -36.77 -11.70
N LEU A 174 2.18 -36.28 -10.61
CA LEU A 174 1.61 -36.32 -9.27
C LEU A 174 0.71 -35.10 -9.02
N LEU A 175 1.18 -33.92 -9.45
CA LEU A 175 0.49 -32.64 -9.28
C LEU A 175 -0.83 -32.60 -10.05
N VAL A 176 -0.87 -33.06 -11.30
CA VAL A 176 -2.10 -33.07 -12.13
C VAL A 176 -3.24 -33.88 -11.51
N ARG A 177 -2.94 -34.81 -10.59
CA ARG A 177 -3.93 -35.65 -9.89
C ARG A 177 -4.53 -34.97 -8.65
N VAL A 178 -3.86 -33.96 -8.10
CA VAL A 178 -4.22 -33.34 -6.81
C VAL A 178 -4.50 -31.84 -6.93
N LEU A 179 -4.00 -31.18 -7.97
CA LEU A 179 -4.23 -29.76 -8.17
C LEU A 179 -5.65 -29.49 -8.69
N PRO A 180 -6.25 -28.35 -8.30
CA PRO A 180 -7.53 -27.92 -8.86
C PRO A 180 -7.46 -27.71 -10.38
N PRO A 181 -8.56 -27.96 -11.13
CA PRO A 181 -8.59 -27.80 -12.59
C PRO A 181 -8.15 -26.42 -13.08
N GLU A 182 -8.48 -25.35 -12.36
CA GLU A 182 -8.05 -23.99 -12.69
C GLU A 182 -6.53 -23.81 -12.60
N VAL A 183 -5.87 -24.48 -11.65
CA VAL A 183 -4.41 -24.42 -11.50
C VAL A 183 -3.73 -25.24 -12.58
N ILE A 184 -4.31 -26.40 -12.93
CA ILE A 184 -3.84 -27.22 -14.04
C ILE A 184 -3.92 -26.44 -15.36
N PHE A 185 -5.03 -25.72 -15.60
CA PHE A 185 -5.17 -24.82 -16.74
C PHE A 185 -4.08 -23.74 -16.77
N ILE A 186 -3.83 -23.06 -15.64
CA ILE A 186 -2.81 -22.00 -15.59
C ILE A 186 -1.41 -22.56 -15.92
N ALA A 187 -1.10 -23.75 -15.42
CA ALA A 187 0.18 -24.41 -15.62
C ALA A 187 0.36 -24.98 -17.03
N ASP A 188 -0.69 -25.54 -17.63
CA ASP A 188 -0.66 -26.23 -18.93
C ASP A 188 -1.91 -25.90 -19.76
N PRO A 189 -2.06 -24.66 -20.27
CA PRO A 189 -3.28 -24.20 -20.92
C PRO A 189 -3.60 -24.96 -22.22
N GLU A 190 -2.57 -25.49 -22.90
CA GLU A 190 -2.67 -26.24 -24.16
C GLU A 190 -2.64 -27.76 -23.97
N GLY A 191 -2.40 -28.26 -22.76
CA GLY A 191 -2.37 -29.70 -22.49
C GLY A 191 -1.17 -30.43 -23.11
N LEU A 192 -0.14 -29.69 -23.51
CA LEU A 192 1.01 -30.21 -24.26
C LEU A 192 2.22 -30.47 -23.35
N MET A 193 2.15 -30.11 -22.06
CA MET A 193 3.27 -30.34 -21.15
C MET A 193 3.68 -31.83 -21.13
N MET A 194 4.99 -32.06 -21.27
CA MET A 194 5.62 -33.39 -21.18
C MET A 194 5.16 -34.42 -22.23
N GLY A 195 4.48 -34.02 -23.31
CA GLY A 195 4.03 -34.93 -24.38
C GLY A 195 2.91 -35.89 -23.97
N VAL A 196 2.35 -35.72 -22.77
CA VAL A 196 1.19 -36.46 -22.27
C VAL A 196 -0.01 -35.52 -22.40
N GLY A 197 -0.85 -35.75 -23.41
CA GLY A 197 -2.02 -34.92 -23.67
C GLY A 197 -2.98 -34.89 -22.47
N SER A 198 -3.04 -33.79 -21.74
CA SER A 198 -4.06 -33.55 -20.72
C SER A 198 -5.23 -32.79 -21.35
N SER A 199 -6.46 -33.32 -21.23
CA SER A 199 -7.64 -32.60 -21.72
C SER A 199 -8.08 -31.45 -20.83
N ILE A 200 -7.59 -31.38 -19.58
CA ILE A 200 -8.08 -30.43 -18.56
C ILE A 200 -7.82 -28.98 -18.98
N GLY A 201 -6.57 -28.62 -19.31
CA GLY A 201 -6.22 -27.25 -19.67
C GLY A 201 -6.96 -26.74 -20.91
N PRO A 202 -6.91 -27.46 -22.05
CA PRO A 202 -7.61 -27.05 -23.27
C PRO A 202 -9.13 -26.93 -23.11
N GLN A 203 -9.75 -27.80 -22.30
CA GLN A 203 -11.20 -27.81 -22.10
C GLN A 203 -11.67 -26.93 -20.93
N TYR A 204 -10.75 -26.35 -20.16
CA TYR A 204 -11.11 -25.48 -19.04
C TYR A 204 -11.67 -24.14 -19.55
N VAL A 205 -12.88 -23.82 -19.10
CA VAL A 205 -13.63 -22.60 -19.48
C VAL A 205 -14.04 -21.75 -18.26
N GLY A 206 -13.58 -22.11 -17.05
CA GLY A 206 -14.00 -21.43 -15.83
C GLY A 206 -15.39 -21.86 -15.32
N ASN A 207 -15.69 -21.49 -14.08
CA ASN A 207 -16.96 -21.75 -13.42
C ASN A 207 -17.88 -20.51 -13.46
N GLY A 208 -18.65 -20.40 -14.54
CA GLY A 208 -19.61 -19.31 -14.75
C GLY A 208 -19.08 -18.20 -15.65
N THR A 209 -19.91 -17.19 -15.88
CA THR A 209 -19.66 -16.17 -16.90
C THR A 209 -18.44 -15.30 -16.61
N SER A 210 -18.25 -14.88 -15.36
CA SER A 210 -17.12 -14.04 -14.95
C SER A 210 -15.78 -14.77 -15.13
N GLU A 211 -15.70 -16.04 -14.70
CA GLU A 211 -14.50 -16.84 -14.89
C GLU A 211 -14.27 -17.20 -16.35
N MET A 212 -15.32 -17.42 -17.15
CA MET A 212 -15.18 -17.70 -18.58
C MET A 212 -14.49 -16.55 -19.34
N ARG A 213 -14.86 -15.30 -19.04
CA ARG A 213 -14.17 -14.13 -19.59
C ARG A 213 -12.71 -14.06 -19.12
N LEU A 214 -12.47 -14.28 -17.82
CA LEU A 214 -11.13 -14.29 -17.25
C LEU A 214 -10.23 -15.38 -17.86
N VAL A 215 -10.76 -16.60 -18.06
CA VAL A 215 -10.05 -17.73 -18.67
C VAL A 215 -9.71 -17.43 -20.14
N GLY A 216 -10.65 -16.85 -20.90
CA GLY A 216 -10.39 -16.41 -22.27
C GLY A 216 -9.23 -15.41 -22.33
N ALA A 217 -9.25 -14.39 -21.47
CA ALA A 217 -8.18 -13.41 -21.36
C ALA A 217 -6.84 -14.03 -20.90
N LEU A 218 -6.89 -15.00 -19.98
CA LEU A 218 -5.71 -15.71 -19.48
C LEU A 218 -5.01 -16.53 -20.55
N ARG A 219 -5.71 -17.09 -21.55
CA ARG A 219 -5.06 -17.83 -22.64
C ARG A 219 -4.07 -16.93 -23.40
N GLU A 220 -4.50 -15.72 -23.75
CA GLU A 220 -3.66 -14.72 -24.40
C GLU A 220 -2.50 -14.29 -23.49
N VAL A 221 -2.79 -13.97 -22.23
CA VAL A 221 -1.77 -13.52 -21.26
C VAL A 221 -0.72 -14.61 -21.00
N LEU A 222 -1.12 -15.87 -20.84
CA LEU A 222 -0.22 -17.01 -20.59
C LEU A 222 0.62 -17.37 -21.83
N ALA A 223 0.16 -17.00 -23.03
CA ALA A 223 0.94 -17.09 -24.27
C ALA A 223 1.95 -15.94 -24.44
N GLY A 224 2.03 -15.00 -23.48
CA GLY A 224 2.90 -13.82 -23.57
C GLY A 224 2.27 -12.64 -24.31
N GLY A 225 0.97 -12.71 -24.63
CA GLY A 225 0.22 -11.69 -25.34
C GLY A 225 -0.25 -10.52 -24.47
N HIS A 226 -0.91 -9.58 -25.11
CA HIS A 226 -1.47 -8.36 -24.51
C HIS A 226 -2.93 -8.21 -24.86
N LEU A 227 -3.69 -7.64 -23.93
CA LEU A 227 -5.14 -7.49 -24.07
C LEU A 227 -5.53 -6.09 -24.54
N GLY A 228 -6.70 -6.01 -25.17
CA GLY A 228 -7.38 -4.76 -25.48
C GLY A 228 -7.93 -4.05 -24.24
N PHE A 229 -8.27 -2.77 -24.41
CA PHE A 229 -8.81 -1.94 -23.33
C PHE A 229 -10.14 -2.51 -22.78
N GLU A 230 -11.08 -2.86 -23.66
CA GLU A 230 -12.40 -3.36 -23.27
C GLU A 230 -12.33 -4.74 -22.62
N GLU A 231 -11.41 -5.59 -23.09
CA GLU A 231 -11.17 -6.92 -22.52
C GLU A 231 -10.70 -6.82 -21.07
N VAL A 232 -9.67 -6.01 -20.80
CA VAL A 232 -9.19 -5.79 -19.43
C VAL A 232 -10.27 -5.17 -18.56
N GLN A 233 -10.96 -4.13 -19.05
CA GLN A 233 -12.01 -3.48 -18.28
C GLN A 233 -13.16 -4.43 -17.95
N GLY A 234 -13.58 -5.25 -18.92
CA GLY A 234 -14.63 -6.25 -18.77
C GLY A 234 -14.24 -7.37 -17.81
N VAL A 235 -12.97 -7.81 -17.80
CA VAL A 235 -12.47 -8.76 -16.81
C VAL A 235 -12.49 -8.14 -15.42
N LEU A 236 -11.92 -6.94 -15.24
CA LEU A 236 -11.83 -6.30 -13.92
C LEU A 236 -13.20 -6.05 -13.29
N LYS A 237 -14.17 -5.59 -14.08
CA LYS A 237 -15.55 -5.34 -13.61
C LYS A 237 -16.29 -6.62 -13.23
N ASP A 238 -15.97 -7.75 -13.86
CA ASP A 238 -16.60 -9.03 -13.57
C ASP A 238 -16.04 -9.73 -12.32
N VAL A 239 -14.76 -9.49 -11.99
CA VAL A 239 -14.02 -10.31 -11.01
C VAL A 239 -13.61 -9.58 -9.72
N LEU A 240 -13.51 -8.24 -9.73
CA LEU A 240 -13.05 -7.47 -8.57
C LEU A 240 -14.16 -6.95 -7.64
N PRO A 241 -15.41 -6.72 -8.07
CA PRO A 241 -16.49 -6.45 -7.13
C PRO A 241 -16.74 -7.68 -6.23
N PHE A 242 -16.09 -7.71 -5.08
CA PHE A 242 -16.29 -8.75 -4.07
C PHE A 242 -17.64 -8.50 -3.35
N GLN A 243 -18.69 -9.24 -3.72
CA GLN A 243 -20.04 -9.06 -3.16
C GLN A 243 -20.12 -9.44 -1.67
N GLU A 244 -20.75 -8.59 -0.85
CA GLU A 244 -21.15 -8.91 0.53
C GLU A 244 -22.58 -9.48 0.58
N GLY A 245 -22.83 -10.47 1.44
CA GLY A 245 -24.18 -10.71 1.98
C GLY A 245 -25.13 -11.71 1.27
N HIS A 246 -24.70 -12.50 0.27
CA HIS A 246 -25.54 -13.59 -0.27
C HIS A 246 -24.91 -14.97 -0.04
N GLU A 247 -25.76 -15.99 0.16
CA GLU A 247 -25.40 -17.41 0.31
C GLU A 247 -24.80 -18.05 -0.96
N ASN A 248 -24.55 -17.28 -2.02
CA ASN A 248 -23.71 -17.67 -3.15
C ASN A 248 -23.37 -16.47 -4.05
N PRO A 249 -22.21 -15.81 -3.90
CA PRO A 249 -21.59 -15.08 -4.99
C PRO A 249 -20.50 -15.97 -5.59
N LYS A 250 -20.57 -16.25 -6.89
CA LYS A 250 -19.49 -16.90 -7.67
C LYS A 250 -18.29 -15.95 -7.76
N GLU A 251 -17.59 -15.79 -6.64
CA GLU A 251 -16.32 -15.08 -6.56
C GLU A 251 -15.30 -15.79 -7.46
N ALA A 252 -14.66 -15.05 -8.36
CA ALA A 252 -13.68 -15.63 -9.28
C ALA A 252 -12.53 -16.26 -8.49
N SER A 253 -12.00 -17.38 -9.01
CA SER A 253 -10.91 -18.10 -8.39
C SER A 253 -9.71 -17.19 -8.21
N GLN A 254 -9.21 -17.14 -6.97
CA GLN A 254 -8.00 -16.40 -6.61
C GLN A 254 -6.78 -16.87 -7.39
N ALA A 255 -6.73 -18.14 -7.81
CA ALA A 255 -5.66 -18.65 -8.66
C ALA A 255 -5.72 -17.98 -10.03
N LEU A 256 -6.89 -17.94 -10.67
CA LEU A 256 -7.08 -17.28 -11.97
C LEU A 256 -6.79 -15.77 -11.88
N LEU A 257 -7.34 -15.08 -10.88
CA LEU A 257 -7.13 -13.64 -10.73
C LEU A 257 -5.65 -13.31 -10.44
N SER A 258 -4.97 -14.10 -9.61
CA SER A 258 -3.54 -13.91 -9.33
C SER A 258 -2.67 -14.19 -10.56
N ALA A 259 -3.01 -15.23 -11.33
CA ALA A 259 -2.37 -15.54 -12.61
C ALA A 259 -2.53 -14.40 -13.62
N PHE A 260 -3.71 -13.79 -13.69
CA PHE A 260 -4.00 -12.69 -14.60
C PHE A 260 -3.19 -11.44 -14.24
N LEU A 261 -3.23 -11.03 -12.97
CA LEU A 261 -2.49 -9.86 -12.48
C LEU A 261 -0.97 -10.02 -12.63
N ILE A 262 -0.43 -11.22 -12.36
CA ILE A 262 1.00 -11.49 -12.48
C ILE A 262 1.41 -11.71 -13.93
N GLY A 263 0.58 -12.35 -14.74
CA GLY A 263 0.85 -12.58 -16.15
C GLY A 263 0.98 -11.27 -16.92
N GLN A 264 0.02 -10.35 -16.77
CA GLN A 264 0.11 -9.03 -17.41
C GLN A 264 1.33 -8.24 -16.94
N ARG A 265 1.66 -8.31 -15.64
CA ARG A 265 2.90 -7.73 -15.11
C ARG A 265 4.14 -8.32 -15.78
N MET A 266 4.17 -9.64 -15.95
CA MET A 266 5.30 -10.35 -16.53
C MET A 266 5.47 -10.01 -18.01
N ASN A 267 4.38 -9.86 -18.75
CA ASN A 267 4.40 -9.45 -20.15
C ASN A 267 4.78 -7.97 -20.36
N ARG A 268 4.82 -7.17 -19.27
CA ARG A 268 4.97 -5.71 -19.25
C ARG A 268 3.73 -5.03 -19.83
N GLU A 269 2.91 -4.47 -18.96
CA GLU A 269 1.62 -3.92 -19.34
C GLU A 269 1.74 -2.85 -20.41
N THR A 270 0.87 -2.90 -21.42
CA THR A 270 0.77 -1.85 -22.43
C THR A 270 0.04 -0.63 -21.89
N ASP A 271 0.22 0.52 -22.53
CA ASP A 271 -0.54 1.75 -22.25
C ASP A 271 -2.06 1.53 -22.32
N ARG A 272 -2.54 0.64 -23.20
CA ARG A 272 -3.97 0.31 -23.33
C ARG A 272 -4.48 -0.46 -22.12
N GLU A 273 -3.73 -1.46 -21.67
CA GLU A 273 -4.06 -2.24 -20.47
C GLU A 273 -4.02 -1.35 -19.22
N LEU A 274 -2.96 -0.56 -19.04
CA LEU A 274 -2.85 0.39 -17.93
C LEU A 274 -4.00 1.42 -17.94
N LYS A 275 -4.41 1.91 -19.11
CA LYS A 275 -5.59 2.78 -19.22
C LYS A 275 -6.86 2.05 -18.74
N ALA A 276 -7.05 0.79 -19.11
CA ALA A 276 -8.20 0.00 -18.66
C ALA A 276 -8.22 -0.16 -17.13
N TYR A 277 -7.10 -0.52 -16.51
CA TYR A 277 -6.96 -0.57 -15.05
C TYR A 277 -7.25 0.77 -14.38
N CYS A 278 -6.82 1.87 -15.00
CA CYS A 278 -6.99 3.22 -14.44
C CYS A 278 -8.47 3.62 -14.39
N LEU A 279 -9.25 3.29 -15.43
CA LEU A 279 -10.62 3.76 -15.62
C LEU A 279 -11.69 2.74 -15.21
N ALA A 280 -11.31 1.49 -14.90
CA ALA A 280 -12.26 0.39 -14.66
C ALA A 280 -13.29 0.69 -13.56
N PHE A 281 -12.89 1.44 -12.52
CA PHE A 281 -13.70 1.71 -11.33
C PHE A 281 -14.07 3.19 -11.18
N ASP A 282 -13.94 4.00 -12.24
CA ASP A 282 -14.22 5.43 -12.14
C ASP A 282 -15.67 5.73 -11.73
N ASP A 283 -16.61 4.90 -12.20
CA ASP A 283 -18.05 5.06 -11.98
C ASP A 283 -18.57 4.34 -10.73
N GLU A 284 -17.72 3.68 -9.93
CA GLU A 284 -18.14 2.81 -8.81
C GLU A 284 -19.00 3.53 -7.76
N ILE A 285 -18.61 4.76 -7.38
CA ILE A 285 -19.32 5.60 -6.40
C ILE A 285 -19.96 6.82 -7.08
N GLY A 286 -20.03 6.81 -8.41
CA GLY A 286 -20.43 7.97 -9.21
C GLY A 286 -19.30 8.99 -9.44
N PRO A 287 -19.62 10.14 -10.05
CA PRO A 287 -18.63 11.13 -10.45
C PRO A 287 -17.94 11.76 -9.23
N PRO A 288 -16.63 12.08 -9.32
CA PRO A 288 -15.92 12.72 -8.24
C PRO A 288 -16.50 14.11 -7.95
N PRO A 289 -16.67 14.50 -6.67
CA PRO A 289 -17.12 15.84 -6.32
C PRO A 289 -16.11 16.89 -6.79
N VAL A 290 -16.61 18.08 -7.14
CA VAL A 290 -15.78 19.20 -7.61
C VAL A 290 -15.62 20.21 -6.48
N ALA A 291 -14.40 20.38 -5.97
CA ALA A 291 -14.04 21.38 -4.97
C ALA A 291 -13.86 22.76 -5.63
N ASP A 292 -14.42 23.79 -5.00
CA ASP A 292 -14.25 25.17 -5.44
C ASP A 292 -12.92 25.75 -4.93
N VAL A 293 -11.84 25.40 -5.63
CA VAL A 293 -10.48 25.81 -5.30
C VAL A 293 -9.73 26.22 -6.57
N ARG A 294 -8.85 27.23 -6.44
CA ARG A 294 -8.09 27.77 -7.58
C ARG A 294 -7.16 26.75 -8.24
N SER A 295 -6.65 25.80 -7.46
CA SER A 295 -5.81 24.72 -7.94
C SER A 295 -5.90 23.50 -7.02
N LEU A 296 -5.70 22.31 -7.59
CA LEU A 296 -5.66 21.05 -6.85
C LEU A 296 -4.58 20.13 -7.40
N THR A 297 -3.64 19.75 -6.54
CA THR A 297 -2.60 18.77 -6.86
C THR A 297 -2.90 17.43 -6.20
N HIS A 298 -3.04 16.38 -7.00
CA HIS A 298 -3.22 14.99 -6.55
C HIS A 298 -1.86 14.33 -6.33
N TYR A 299 -1.63 13.81 -5.12
CA TYR A 299 -0.37 13.17 -4.72
C TYR A 299 -0.50 11.64 -4.75
N GLY A 300 0.04 11.05 -5.82
CA GLY A 300 0.08 9.62 -6.11
C GLY A 300 1.34 8.92 -5.60
N GLU A 301 1.40 8.69 -4.30
CA GLU A 301 2.46 7.89 -3.68
C GLU A 301 2.29 6.38 -3.96
N PRO A 302 3.36 5.57 -3.97
CA PRO A 302 3.23 4.11 -3.93
C PRO A 302 2.52 3.67 -2.64
N TYR A 303 1.41 2.95 -2.78
CA TYR A 303 0.55 2.56 -1.65
C TYR A 303 1.22 1.56 -0.69
N ASP A 304 2.32 0.93 -1.09
CA ASP A 304 3.11 0.02 -0.25
C ASP A 304 4.10 0.72 0.70
N GLY A 305 4.19 2.06 0.65
CA GLY A 305 4.90 2.90 1.61
C GLY A 305 6.44 2.83 1.53
N ASN A 306 7.11 3.60 2.39
CA ASN A 306 8.58 3.58 2.52
C ASN A 306 9.05 2.81 3.75
N THR A 307 10.23 2.20 3.63
CA THR A 307 10.75 1.31 4.67
C THR A 307 11.97 1.87 5.37
N ARG A 308 12.77 2.73 4.73
CA ARG A 308 14.06 3.18 5.29
C ARG A 308 14.09 4.66 5.55
N PHE A 309 13.56 5.48 4.65
CA PHE A 309 13.77 6.93 4.67
C PHE A 309 12.53 7.75 5.01
N PHE A 310 12.77 8.96 5.52
CA PHE A 310 11.74 9.95 5.82
C PHE A 310 10.88 10.31 4.60
N ARG A 311 9.56 10.31 4.79
CA ARG A 311 8.55 10.70 3.80
C ARG A 311 8.06 12.12 4.06
N SER A 312 8.31 13.02 3.12
CA SER A 312 7.99 14.44 3.28
C SER A 312 6.58 14.82 2.78
N THR A 313 5.91 13.96 2.02
CA THR A 313 4.74 14.32 1.19
C THR A 313 3.56 14.90 1.99
N LEU A 314 3.24 14.34 3.16
CA LEU A 314 2.20 14.89 4.04
C LEU A 314 2.51 16.32 4.50
N PHE A 315 3.77 16.59 4.84
CA PHE A 315 4.22 17.91 5.31
C PHE A 315 4.33 18.90 4.16
N VAL A 316 4.71 18.43 2.96
CA VAL A 316 4.68 19.24 1.72
C VAL A 316 3.26 19.70 1.41
N ALA A 317 2.24 18.84 1.58
CA ALA A 317 0.84 19.24 1.39
C ALA A 317 0.41 20.34 2.37
N ALA A 318 0.82 20.24 3.64
CA ALA A 318 0.56 21.28 4.63
C ALA A 318 1.24 22.61 4.26
N VAL A 319 2.50 22.59 3.81
CA VAL A 319 3.23 23.77 3.32
C VAL A 319 2.53 24.41 2.13
N ARG A 320 2.14 23.61 1.13
CA ARG A 320 1.45 24.09 -0.08
C ARG A 320 0.11 24.76 0.22
N SER A 321 -0.63 24.23 1.19
CA SER A 321 -1.91 24.82 1.59
C SER A 321 -1.78 26.24 2.16
N CYS A 322 -0.61 26.63 2.69
CA CYS A 322 -0.38 27.96 3.26
C CYS A 322 -0.46 29.09 2.23
N TYR A 323 -0.10 28.81 0.99
CA TYR A 323 -0.13 29.77 -0.11
C TYR A 323 -1.23 29.43 -1.12
N GLY A 324 -2.28 28.73 -0.68
CA GLY A 324 -3.50 28.48 -1.45
C GLY A 324 -3.40 27.40 -2.53
N GLU A 325 -2.35 26.56 -2.51
CA GLU A 325 -2.24 25.41 -3.41
C GLU A 325 -2.86 24.17 -2.73
N SER A 326 -4.09 23.83 -3.09
CA SER A 326 -4.78 22.72 -2.44
C SER A 326 -4.19 21.37 -2.83
N CYS A 327 -4.11 20.45 -1.88
CA CYS A 327 -3.48 19.14 -2.09
C CYS A 327 -4.42 18.00 -1.70
N LEU A 328 -4.61 17.03 -2.59
CA LEU A 328 -5.29 15.77 -2.27
C LEU A 328 -4.26 14.64 -2.20
N LEU A 329 -4.04 14.11 -1.00
CA LEU A 329 -3.30 12.88 -0.80
C LEU A 329 -4.26 11.69 -0.86
N HIS A 330 -3.79 10.57 -1.37
CA HIS A 330 -4.58 9.34 -1.35
C HIS A 330 -3.71 8.09 -1.23
N GLY A 331 -4.25 7.04 -0.62
CA GLY A 331 -3.49 5.82 -0.35
C GLY A 331 -4.27 4.78 0.43
N VAL A 332 -3.55 3.99 1.23
CA VAL A 332 -4.08 2.97 2.14
C VAL A 332 -3.29 2.95 3.44
N ASP A 333 -3.81 2.27 4.46
CA ASP A 333 -3.09 2.04 5.71
C ASP A 333 -2.01 0.97 5.59
N TRP A 334 -2.19 -0.02 4.75
CA TRP A 334 -1.16 -1.04 4.55
C TRP A 334 -1.30 -1.72 3.19
N MET A 335 -0.16 -2.00 2.54
CA MET A 335 -0.13 -2.74 1.28
C MET A 335 1.20 -3.49 1.08
N ALA A 336 1.09 -4.70 0.54
CA ALA A 336 2.21 -5.48 0.03
C ALA A 336 2.79 -4.86 -1.27
N PRO A 337 4.06 -5.12 -1.63
CA PRO A 337 4.99 -6.06 -0.99
C PRO A 337 5.76 -5.50 0.21
N LYS A 338 5.94 -4.17 0.28
CA LYS A 338 6.81 -3.55 1.29
C LYS A 338 6.18 -3.54 2.68
N GLY A 339 4.90 -3.15 2.78
CA GLY A 339 4.25 -2.86 4.06
C GLY A 339 5.03 -1.79 4.84
N GLY A 340 5.34 -0.68 4.19
CA GLY A 340 6.08 0.44 4.76
C GLY A 340 5.16 1.47 5.43
N VAL A 341 5.76 2.61 5.80
CA VAL A 341 5.04 3.77 6.35
C VAL A 341 4.27 4.47 5.23
N THR A 342 2.97 4.71 5.46
CA THR A 342 2.07 5.44 4.56
C THR A 342 1.57 6.72 5.23
N GLU A 343 1.04 7.65 4.43
CA GLU A 343 0.41 8.89 4.91
C GLU A 343 -0.77 8.59 5.83
N GLU A 344 -1.53 7.52 5.54
CA GLU A 344 -2.65 7.11 6.38
C GLU A 344 -2.20 6.68 7.78
N GLN A 345 -1.12 5.91 7.88
CA GLN A 345 -0.55 5.50 9.17
C GLN A 345 -0.11 6.73 9.98
N MET A 346 0.53 7.71 9.34
CA MET A 346 0.95 8.94 10.01
C MET A 346 -0.25 9.76 10.49
N LEU A 347 -1.28 9.93 9.65
CA LEU A 347 -2.49 10.67 9.99
C LEU A 347 -3.29 9.99 11.12
N LYS A 348 -3.48 8.66 11.05
CA LYS A 348 -4.11 7.88 12.13
C LYS A 348 -3.36 8.06 13.45
N PHE A 349 -2.02 8.00 13.41
CA PHE A 349 -1.17 8.13 14.59
C PHE A 349 -1.31 9.52 15.25
N MET A 350 -1.47 10.58 14.45
CA MET A 350 -1.69 11.95 14.95
C MET A 350 -3.14 12.24 15.35
N GLY A 351 -4.06 11.26 15.26
CA GLY A 351 -5.46 11.39 15.68
C GLY A 351 -6.42 11.94 14.62
N ALA A 352 -5.98 12.10 13.36
CA ALA A 352 -6.85 12.53 12.27
C ALA A 352 -7.85 11.43 11.89
N ASN A 353 -9.04 11.84 11.45
CA ASN A 353 -9.98 10.90 10.83
C ASN A 353 -9.58 10.66 9.37
N VAL A 354 -9.38 9.40 9.03
CA VAL A 354 -9.02 8.94 7.67
C VAL A 354 -10.15 8.19 6.97
N ASN A 355 -11.30 8.04 7.62
CA ASN A 355 -12.51 7.43 7.06
C ASN A 355 -13.41 8.54 6.50
N LEU A 356 -12.85 9.31 5.57
CA LEU A 356 -13.52 10.45 4.94
C LEU A 356 -13.92 10.08 3.52
N SER A 357 -15.20 10.26 3.20
CA SER A 357 -15.68 10.15 1.82
C SER A 357 -15.08 11.26 0.96
N PRO A 358 -15.01 11.08 -0.37
CA PRO A 358 -14.58 12.14 -1.28
C PRO A 358 -15.35 13.47 -1.10
N VAL A 359 -16.64 13.40 -0.73
CA VAL A 359 -17.46 14.58 -0.44
C VAL A 359 -17.03 15.31 0.83
N LYS A 360 -16.61 14.58 1.88
CA LYS A 360 -16.03 15.20 3.08
C LYS A 360 -14.63 15.77 2.79
N ALA A 361 -13.84 15.08 1.97
CA ALA A 361 -12.53 15.58 1.54
C ALA A 361 -12.64 16.89 0.75
N LYS A 362 -13.64 17.03 -0.13
CA LYS A 362 -13.98 18.31 -0.78
C LYS A 362 -14.09 19.46 0.23
N LYS A 363 -14.82 19.25 1.34
CA LYS A 363 -15.01 20.29 2.36
C LYS A 363 -13.70 20.71 3.04
N LEU A 364 -12.76 19.78 3.22
CA LEU A 364 -11.43 20.09 3.78
C LEU A 364 -10.53 20.83 2.79
N LEU A 365 -10.68 20.55 1.49
CA LEU A 365 -9.96 21.26 0.43
C LEU A 365 -10.43 22.71 0.30
N GLU A 366 -11.73 22.95 0.49
CA GLU A 366 -12.37 24.29 0.44
C GLU A 366 -12.22 25.08 1.75
N ASP A 367 -11.69 24.47 2.82
CA ASP A 367 -11.50 25.15 4.09
C ASP A 367 -10.22 25.99 4.07
N ASP A 368 -10.38 27.31 4.11
CA ASP A 368 -9.32 28.32 4.08
C ASP A 368 -8.32 28.23 5.23
N GLU A 369 -8.59 27.45 6.28
CA GLU A 369 -7.68 27.18 7.41
C GLU A 369 -7.04 25.77 7.34
N VAL A 370 -7.41 24.95 6.34
CA VAL A 370 -6.90 23.60 6.10
C VAL A 370 -6.25 23.47 4.71
N GLY A 371 -7.02 23.57 3.62
CA GLY A 371 -6.51 23.57 2.25
C GLY A 371 -5.88 22.26 1.74
N PHE A 372 -5.95 21.16 2.48
CA PHE A 372 -5.53 19.84 1.98
C PHE A 372 -6.41 18.72 2.55
N ALA A 373 -6.46 17.58 1.87
CA ALA A 373 -7.23 16.43 2.30
C ALA A 373 -6.51 15.10 2.05
N TYR A 374 -6.87 14.08 2.83
CA TYR A 374 -6.50 12.70 2.57
C TYR A 374 -7.74 11.85 2.30
N VAL A 375 -7.70 11.04 1.24
CA VAL A 375 -8.75 10.06 0.92
C VAL A 375 -8.15 8.67 0.86
N SER A 376 -8.64 7.77 1.71
CA SER A 376 -8.27 6.36 1.64
C SER A 376 -8.94 5.68 0.46
N GLN A 377 -8.23 4.77 -0.21
CA GLN A 377 -8.76 3.94 -1.29
C GLN A 377 -10.01 3.17 -0.84
N ARG A 378 -10.13 2.80 0.45
CA ARG A 378 -11.34 2.13 0.95
C ARG A 378 -12.61 2.99 0.87
N GLU A 379 -12.46 4.31 0.97
CA GLU A 379 -13.59 5.25 0.94
C GLU A 379 -13.92 5.69 -0.48
N ALA A 380 -12.94 5.63 -1.39
CA ALA A 380 -13.11 6.03 -2.78
C ALA A 380 -13.40 4.86 -3.72
N ARG A 381 -12.89 3.66 -3.44
CA ARG A 381 -12.96 2.44 -4.28
C ARG A 381 -13.05 1.16 -3.42
N PRO A 382 -14.16 0.91 -2.70
CA PRO A 382 -14.34 -0.25 -1.84
C PRO A 382 -13.99 -1.60 -2.50
N SER A 383 -14.33 -1.77 -3.78
CA SER A 383 -14.04 -3.00 -4.55
C SER A 383 -12.56 -3.38 -4.56
N LEU A 384 -11.65 -2.41 -4.38
CA LEU A 384 -10.20 -2.64 -4.44
C LEU A 384 -9.55 -3.00 -3.09
N VAL A 385 -10.26 -2.85 -1.97
CA VAL A 385 -9.69 -2.97 -0.62
C VAL A 385 -10.34 -4.10 0.18
N ASN A 386 -11.65 -4.29 -0.01
CA ASN A 386 -12.59 -5.12 0.74
C ASN A 386 -12.08 -5.76 2.06
N GLN A 387 -11.88 -4.95 3.09
CA GLN A 387 -11.64 -5.43 4.44
C GLN A 387 -12.91 -5.22 5.25
N LYS A 388 -13.45 -6.30 5.87
CA LYS A 388 -14.68 -6.27 6.68
C LYS A 388 -14.73 -5.00 7.52
N ARG A 389 -15.76 -4.16 7.32
CA ARG A 389 -16.13 -3.15 8.31
C ARG A 389 -16.46 -3.91 9.61
N LYS A 390 -15.58 -3.84 10.61
CA LYS A 390 -16.04 -4.03 11.99
C LYS A 390 -16.87 -2.79 12.30
N ASP A 391 -18.14 -2.81 11.93
CA ASP A 391 -19.10 -1.84 12.43
C ASP A 391 -19.04 -1.89 13.96
N LYS A 392 -18.51 -0.83 14.57
CA LYS A 392 -18.52 -0.63 16.02
C LYS A 392 -19.93 -0.33 16.56
N SER A 393 -20.98 -0.55 15.77
CA SER A 393 -22.36 -0.17 16.11
C SER A 393 -23.22 -1.31 16.66
N SER A 394 -22.73 -2.55 16.79
CA SER A 394 -23.57 -3.66 17.33
C SER A 394 -22.93 -4.56 18.39
N THR A 395 -21.66 -4.39 18.75
CA THR A 395 -21.11 -5.07 19.95
C THR A 395 -21.41 -4.24 21.20
N LYS A 396 -22.68 -4.22 21.63
CA LYS A 396 -22.93 -4.18 23.08
C LYS A 396 -22.34 -5.48 23.60
N GLU A 397 -21.13 -5.42 24.12
CA GLU A 397 -20.55 -6.47 24.93
C GLU A 397 -21.54 -6.71 26.07
N LYS A 398 -22.45 -7.68 25.90
CA LYS A 398 -23.12 -8.32 27.01
C LYS A 398 -22.00 -9.01 27.75
N VAL A 399 -21.44 -8.33 28.74
CA VAL A 399 -20.65 -8.94 29.79
C VAL A 399 -21.62 -9.87 30.53
N ILE A 400 -21.79 -11.08 30.04
CA ILE A 400 -22.32 -12.18 30.82
C ILE A 400 -21.16 -12.59 31.70
N VAL A 401 -21.09 -11.99 32.89
CA VAL A 401 -20.29 -12.59 33.97
C VAL A 401 -20.94 -13.93 34.28
N SER A 402 -20.35 -15.01 33.78
CA SER A 402 -20.69 -16.35 34.26
C SER A 402 -20.25 -16.42 35.72
N ALA A 403 -21.22 -16.38 36.64
CA ALA A 403 -21.01 -16.54 38.07
C ALA A 403 -20.67 -18.00 38.42
N LYS A 404 -19.60 -18.54 37.84
CA LYS A 404 -19.09 -19.89 38.14
C LYS A 404 -17.61 -19.94 38.56
N ASP A 405 -16.88 -18.83 38.52
CA ASP A 405 -15.45 -18.79 38.89
C ASP A 405 -15.19 -18.16 40.27
N LEU A 406 -16.19 -18.15 41.16
CA LEU A 406 -16.05 -17.68 42.55
C LEU A 406 -16.61 -18.70 43.55
N THR A 407 -16.21 -19.96 43.46
CA THR A 407 -16.23 -20.92 44.59
C THR A 407 -15.43 -22.17 44.26
N ARG A 408 -14.11 -22.13 44.51
CA ARG A 408 -13.29 -23.32 44.80
C ARG A 408 -12.00 -22.88 45.48
N HIS A 409 -12.10 -22.69 46.79
CA HIS A 409 -10.95 -22.83 47.68
C HIS A 409 -11.20 -24.11 48.46
N ASP A 410 -10.55 -25.18 48.01
CA ASP A 410 -10.43 -26.41 48.79
C ASP A 410 -9.46 -26.16 49.93
N PHE A 411 -9.98 -26.31 51.15
CA PHE A 411 -9.21 -26.45 52.38
C PHE A 411 -8.60 -27.85 52.40
N GLU A 412 -7.27 -27.96 52.33
CA GLU A 412 -6.55 -29.13 52.84
C GLU A 412 -5.98 -28.79 54.21
N LEU A 413 -6.53 -29.46 55.23
CA LEU A 413 -6.04 -29.50 56.59
C LEU A 413 -5.07 -30.68 56.71
N ASP A 414 -3.78 -30.40 56.81
CA ASP A 414 -2.81 -31.38 57.33
C ASP A 414 -2.46 -31.03 58.78
N ASN A 415 -2.98 -31.86 59.68
CA ASN A 415 -2.56 -31.98 61.07
C ASN A 415 -1.34 -32.89 61.14
N ASN A 416 -0.20 -32.36 61.60
CA ASN A 416 0.70 -33.08 62.52
C ASN A 416 1.78 -32.13 63.05
N GLY A 417 1.76 -31.90 64.36
CA GLY A 417 2.77 -31.13 65.06
C GLY A 417 3.93 -31.98 65.58
N SER A 418 5.08 -31.36 65.79
CA SER A 418 5.99 -31.63 66.92
C SER A 418 7.09 -30.56 67.00
N LEU A 419 7.51 -30.25 68.23
CA LEU A 419 8.50 -29.27 68.66
C LEU A 419 9.97 -29.67 68.39
N ASP A 420 10.84 -28.71 68.07
CA ASP A 420 12.02 -28.27 68.85
C ASP A 420 12.39 -26.82 68.39
N ASN A 421 12.98 -25.87 69.13
CA ASN A 421 14.03 -25.74 70.14
C ASN A 421 15.49 -25.79 69.64
N SER A 422 15.96 -24.70 69.01
CA SER A 422 17.25 -24.06 69.37
C SER A 422 17.50 -22.76 68.60
N GLY A 423 17.85 -21.71 69.34
CA GLY A 423 18.15 -20.40 68.77
C GLY A 423 19.51 -20.32 68.09
N ARG A 424 19.57 -19.67 66.92
CA ARG A 424 20.60 -18.68 66.58
C ARG A 424 20.20 -17.83 65.38
N ARG A 425 20.32 -16.52 65.57
CA ARG A 425 20.15 -15.46 64.56
C ARG A 425 21.12 -15.63 63.39
N ARG A 426 20.64 -15.43 62.16
CA ARG A 426 21.38 -14.69 61.13
C ARG A 426 20.46 -13.70 60.42
N SER A 427 20.96 -12.48 60.33
CA SER A 427 20.36 -11.30 59.72
C SER A 427 20.11 -11.49 58.22
N PHE A 428 18.96 -11.03 57.73
CA PHE A 428 18.86 -10.45 56.39
C PHE A 428 17.95 -9.22 56.40
N THR A 429 18.36 -8.26 55.60
CA THR A 429 17.97 -6.85 55.59
C THR A 429 16.60 -6.62 54.96
N TRP A 430 15.79 -5.79 55.62
CA TRP A 430 14.55 -5.23 55.08
C TRP A 430 14.86 -3.95 54.29
N LYS A 431 14.36 -3.86 53.05
CA LYS A 431 14.10 -2.57 52.40
C LYS A 431 12.59 -2.30 52.42
N ASN A 432 12.24 -1.29 53.22
CA ASN A 432 10.93 -0.61 53.29
C ASN A 432 10.45 -0.14 51.90
N LYS A 433 9.18 -0.31 51.51
CA LYS A 433 7.90 0.30 51.97
C LYS A 433 7.74 1.80 51.63
N LYS A 434 6.73 2.09 50.78
CA LYS A 434 5.73 3.17 50.94
C LYS A 434 4.50 2.77 50.10
N PHE A 435 3.43 2.28 50.74
CA PHE A 435 2.27 3.05 51.20
C PHE A 435 1.46 3.67 50.07
N LEU A 436 0.37 3.02 49.69
CA LEU A 436 -0.81 3.70 49.15
C LEU A 436 -1.97 3.45 50.13
N THR A 437 -2.51 4.57 50.57
CA THR A 437 -3.39 4.77 51.71
C THR A 437 -4.84 4.43 51.40
N PHE A 438 -5.47 3.82 52.40
CA PHE A 438 -6.88 3.46 52.52
C PHE A 438 -7.76 4.73 52.64
N LYS A 439 -8.10 5.39 51.51
CA LYS A 439 -9.00 6.56 51.56
C LYS A 439 -9.97 6.79 50.39
N GLU A 440 -10.23 5.81 49.52
CA GLU A 440 -11.21 6.01 48.42
C GLU A 440 -12.25 4.88 48.27
N THR A 441 -12.54 4.14 49.34
CA THR A 441 -13.62 3.13 49.35
C THR A 441 -14.90 3.65 50.00
N ARG A 442 -15.20 4.95 49.89
CA ARG A 442 -16.43 5.54 50.47
C ARG A 442 -17.21 6.52 49.58
N MET A 443 -16.93 6.59 48.28
CA MET A 443 -17.76 7.36 47.33
C MET A 443 -18.51 6.53 46.28
N THR A 444 -18.33 5.20 46.23
CA THR A 444 -19.03 4.32 45.27
C THR A 444 -20.29 3.64 45.83
N GLN A 445 -20.59 3.77 47.13
CA GLN A 445 -21.82 3.22 47.72
C GLN A 445 -22.99 4.22 47.82
N LYS A 446 -22.79 5.52 47.52
CA LYS A 446 -23.88 6.53 47.52
C LYS A 446 -24.49 6.81 46.15
N TRP A 447 -23.89 6.34 45.05
CA TRP A 447 -24.43 6.52 43.70
C TRP A 447 -25.41 5.43 43.26
N PHE A 448 -25.36 4.24 43.88
CA PHE A 448 -26.20 3.12 43.46
C PHE A 448 -27.65 3.18 44.00
N HIS A 449 -27.93 4.00 45.02
CA HIS A 449 -29.27 4.11 45.61
C HIS A 449 -30.13 5.26 45.06
N LYS A 450 -29.62 6.07 44.12
CA LYS A 450 -30.36 7.20 43.53
C LYS A 450 -30.85 6.94 42.09
N LEU A 451 -30.50 5.81 41.48
CA LEU A 451 -30.89 5.47 40.10
C LEU A 451 -32.11 4.54 40.00
N CYS A 452 -32.65 4.02 41.11
CA CYS A 452 -33.78 3.08 41.11
C CYS A 452 -35.16 3.73 41.33
N LEU A 453 -35.31 5.05 41.17
CA LEU A 453 -36.60 5.73 41.23
C LEU A 453 -36.72 6.78 40.12
N SER A 454 -36.92 6.32 38.88
CA SER A 454 -37.65 7.06 37.82
C SER A 454 -37.55 6.34 36.48
N TYR A 455 -38.37 5.31 36.27
CA TYR A 455 -38.75 4.91 34.92
C TYR A 455 -40.18 4.35 34.97
N ARG A 456 -41.15 5.13 34.46
CA ARG A 456 -42.48 4.65 34.09
C ARG A 456 -42.44 4.23 32.61
N PRO A 457 -42.97 3.06 32.23
CA PRO A 457 -43.06 2.67 30.82
C PRO A 457 -44.20 3.42 30.10
N PRO A 458 -44.08 3.69 28.79
CA PRO A 458 -45.12 4.33 27.97
C PRO A 458 -46.26 3.35 27.61
N PRO A 459 -47.45 3.83 27.22
CA PRO A 459 -48.60 2.97 26.93
C PRO A 459 -48.50 2.31 25.53
N LYS A 460 -49.10 1.12 25.42
CA LYS A 460 -49.20 0.30 24.19
C LYS A 460 -50.04 1.00 23.10
N PRO A 461 -49.65 0.93 21.81
CA PRO A 461 -50.58 1.15 20.71
C PRO A 461 -51.48 -0.07 20.51
N ARG A 462 -52.73 0.20 20.13
CA ARG A 462 -53.74 -0.77 19.71
C ARG A 462 -53.53 -1.16 18.25
N ASP A 463 -53.92 -2.40 17.95
CA ASP A 463 -54.27 -2.94 16.65
C ASP A 463 -53.15 -3.19 15.63
N LEU A 464 -52.65 -4.43 15.61
CA LEU A 464 -52.36 -5.14 14.36
C LEU A 464 -52.41 -6.66 14.62
N LYS A 465 -53.43 -7.30 14.04
CA LYS A 465 -53.63 -8.76 14.01
C LYS A 465 -52.64 -9.37 13.02
N LEU A 466 -51.84 -10.33 13.45
CA LEU A 466 -51.36 -11.40 12.57
C LEU A 466 -51.42 -12.74 13.31
N GLN A 467 -52.11 -13.69 12.67
CA GLN A 467 -52.40 -15.03 13.16
C GLN A 467 -51.11 -15.86 13.31
N VAL A 468 -50.92 -16.45 14.49
CA VAL A 468 -50.04 -17.58 14.70
C VAL A 468 -50.88 -18.84 14.53
N VAL A 469 -50.57 -19.66 13.53
CA VAL A 469 -51.08 -21.02 13.42
C VAL A 469 -50.05 -21.94 14.06
N ALA A 470 -50.41 -22.53 15.19
CA ALA A 470 -49.66 -23.59 15.86
C ALA A 470 -50.51 -24.87 15.88
N SER A 471 -49.96 -25.96 15.36
CA SER A 471 -50.40 -27.35 15.61
C SER A 471 -49.33 -28.27 15.00
N GLY A 472 -48.74 -29.26 15.67
CA GLY A 472 -48.92 -29.82 17.01
C GLY A 472 -47.86 -30.92 17.23
N PHE A 473 -47.63 -31.28 18.49
CA PHE A 473 -46.97 -32.53 18.91
C PHE A 473 -47.97 -33.69 18.86
N PRO A 474 -47.54 -34.95 18.62
CA PRO A 474 -47.16 -35.89 19.72
C PRO A 474 -46.02 -36.83 19.26
N SER A 475 -45.39 -37.75 20.00
CA SER A 475 -45.54 -38.41 21.29
C SER A 475 -44.17 -39.00 21.63
N TYR A 476 -43.83 -39.11 22.91
CA TYR A 476 -42.75 -39.95 23.42
C TYR A 476 -43.10 -41.43 23.28
N ASP A 477 -42.16 -42.26 22.84
CA ASP A 477 -42.11 -43.66 23.27
C ASP A 477 -40.67 -44.17 23.42
N LYS A 478 -40.46 -44.96 24.48
CA LYS A 478 -39.17 -45.43 24.96
C LYS A 478 -38.84 -46.79 24.35
N THR A 479 -37.67 -46.94 23.74
CA THR A 479 -36.94 -48.22 23.80
C THR A 479 -35.44 -47.94 23.82
N ILE A 480 -34.84 -48.20 24.99
CA ILE A 480 -33.41 -48.20 25.21
C ILE A 480 -32.85 -49.47 24.57
N SER A 481 -31.96 -49.30 23.58
CA SER A 481 -30.97 -50.31 23.21
C SER A 481 -29.62 -49.62 23.21
N GLN A 482 -28.75 -50.10 24.09
CA GLN A 482 -27.36 -49.67 24.23
C GLN A 482 -26.61 -49.94 22.92
N CYS A 483 -26.42 -48.90 22.11
CA CYS A 483 -25.24 -48.79 21.25
C CYS A 483 -24.43 -47.59 21.75
N GLN A 484 -23.20 -47.86 22.20
CA GLN A 484 -22.21 -46.86 22.54
C GLN A 484 -21.88 -46.00 21.31
N LEU A 485 -22.62 -44.92 21.10
CA LEU A 485 -22.19 -43.81 20.26
C LEU A 485 -21.39 -42.86 21.15
N LYS A 486 -20.06 -42.98 21.10
CA LYS A 486 -19.15 -41.90 21.46
C LYS A 486 -19.44 -40.74 20.50
N PHE A 487 -20.33 -39.83 20.88
CA PHE A 487 -20.35 -38.50 20.29
C PHE A 487 -19.11 -37.77 20.77
N HIS A 488 -18.06 -37.77 19.94
CA HIS A 488 -17.12 -36.66 19.94
C HIS A 488 -17.94 -35.45 19.57
N CYS A 489 -18.27 -34.62 20.57
CA CYS A 489 -18.82 -33.29 20.35
C CYS A 489 -17.68 -32.42 19.81
N SER A 490 -17.30 -32.63 18.56
CA SER A 490 -16.50 -31.67 17.81
C SER A 490 -17.47 -30.58 17.37
N ASN A 491 -17.46 -29.46 18.09
CA ASN A 491 -18.03 -28.18 17.64
C ASN A 491 -17.53 -27.91 16.22
N LEU A 492 -18.37 -28.23 15.23
CA LEU A 492 -18.03 -28.13 13.81
C LEU A 492 -18.62 -26.87 13.15
N GLU A 493 -19.23 -25.98 13.93
CA GLU A 493 -19.80 -24.72 13.40
C GLU A 493 -18.94 -23.47 13.69
N ASP A 494 -17.78 -23.61 14.36
CA ASP A 494 -16.84 -22.50 14.63
C ASP A 494 -15.45 -22.65 13.99
N LYS A 495 -15.27 -23.59 13.04
CA LYS A 495 -13.95 -23.88 12.43
C LYS A 495 -13.90 -23.94 10.90
N VAL A 496 -14.82 -23.27 10.22
CA VAL A 496 -14.62 -22.94 8.81
C VAL A 496 -14.41 -21.44 8.69
N VAL A 497 -13.16 -21.00 8.88
CA VAL A 497 -12.74 -19.69 8.37
C VAL A 497 -12.76 -19.84 6.85
N LEU A 498 -13.92 -19.59 6.24
CA LEU A 498 -13.99 -19.33 4.80
C LEU A 498 -13.05 -18.16 4.53
N GLN A 499 -11.86 -18.47 4.03
CA GLN A 499 -10.85 -17.54 3.54
C GLN A 499 -11.42 -16.78 2.32
N ARG A 500 -12.33 -15.84 2.55
CA ARG A 500 -12.69 -14.81 1.57
C ARG A 500 -11.56 -13.79 1.57
N TYR A 501 -10.69 -13.85 0.57
CA TYR A 501 -9.59 -12.91 0.43
C TYR A 501 -10.03 -11.70 -0.36
N SER A 502 -9.67 -10.52 0.13
CA SER A 502 -9.75 -9.29 -0.65
C SER A 502 -8.57 -9.18 -1.62
N LEU A 503 -8.62 -8.19 -2.51
CA LEU A 503 -7.47 -7.88 -3.37
C LEU A 503 -6.19 -7.58 -2.56
N ILE A 504 -6.31 -7.03 -1.35
CA ILE A 504 -5.17 -6.86 -0.43
C ILE A 504 -4.60 -8.22 0.00
N GLY A 505 -5.47 -9.19 0.27
CA GLY A 505 -5.08 -10.58 0.55
C GLY A 505 -4.33 -11.21 -0.62
N ILE A 506 -4.87 -11.09 -1.85
CA ILE A 506 -4.17 -11.56 -3.06
C ILE A 506 -2.81 -10.87 -3.20
N ARG A 507 -2.74 -9.55 -3.02
CA ARG A 507 -1.48 -8.77 -3.08
C ARG A 507 -0.46 -9.22 -2.04
N GLU A 508 -0.90 -9.65 -0.86
CA GLU A 508 -0.05 -10.21 0.20
C GLU A 508 0.58 -11.54 -0.19
N HIS A 509 -0.14 -12.39 -0.94
CA HIS A 509 0.34 -13.70 -1.37
C HIS A 509 1.18 -13.64 -2.66
N ILE A 510 0.91 -12.70 -3.56
CA ILE A 510 1.75 -12.52 -4.77
C ILE A 510 3.07 -11.78 -4.47
N LYS A 511 3.09 -10.85 -3.49
CA LYS A 511 4.25 -9.99 -3.13
C LYS A 511 4.97 -9.34 -4.32
N LYS A 512 4.23 -9.04 -5.38
CA LYS A 512 4.66 -8.23 -6.51
C LYS A 512 3.67 -7.08 -6.68
N ARG A 513 4.05 -6.08 -7.46
CA ARG A 513 3.18 -4.94 -7.79
C ARG A 513 2.37 -5.27 -9.04
N PRO A 514 1.09 -5.61 -8.95
CA PRO A 514 0.27 -5.87 -10.14
C PRO A 514 0.05 -4.58 -10.95
N PRO A 515 -0.52 -4.65 -12.16
CA PRO A 515 -0.83 -3.47 -12.98
C PRO A 515 -1.55 -2.35 -12.22
N LEU A 516 -2.49 -2.71 -11.35
CA LEU A 516 -3.25 -1.78 -10.51
C LEU A 516 -2.35 -0.90 -9.62
N ALA A 517 -1.20 -1.40 -9.17
CA ALA A 517 -0.27 -0.62 -8.35
C ALA A 517 0.36 0.57 -9.09
N SER A 518 0.36 0.52 -10.43
CA SER A 518 0.78 1.65 -11.26
C SER A 518 -0.33 2.68 -11.40
N THR A 519 -1.57 2.24 -11.58
CA THR A 519 -2.71 3.11 -11.89
C THR A 519 -3.39 3.71 -10.67
N GLU A 520 -3.26 3.11 -9.48
CA GLU A 520 -3.81 3.64 -8.22
C GLU A 520 -3.18 4.99 -7.80
N LYS A 521 -2.05 5.36 -8.42
CA LYS A 521 -1.34 6.63 -8.20
C LYS A 521 -1.88 7.81 -9.02
N VAL A 522 -2.69 7.56 -10.04
CA VAL A 522 -3.16 8.58 -10.99
C VAL A 522 -4.68 8.68 -10.97
N GLN A 523 -5.23 8.77 -9.76
CA GLN A 523 -6.66 8.83 -9.48
C GLN A 523 -7.09 10.26 -9.17
N GLN A 524 -8.33 10.63 -9.52
CA GLN A 524 -8.94 11.93 -9.21
C GLN A 524 -10.20 11.69 -8.37
N TYR A 525 -10.03 11.38 -7.09
CA TYR A 525 -11.17 11.11 -6.20
C TYR A 525 -12.00 12.37 -5.90
N VAL A 526 -11.39 13.54 -6.02
CA VAL A 526 -12.03 14.86 -6.02
C VAL A 526 -11.51 15.59 -7.26
N LYS A 527 -12.26 16.53 -7.83
CA LYS A 527 -11.81 17.44 -8.90
C LYS A 527 -11.81 18.87 -8.40
N ALA A 528 -11.23 19.81 -9.16
CA ALA A 528 -11.28 21.23 -8.85
C ALA A 528 -12.04 22.04 -9.90
N SER A 529 -12.60 23.18 -9.49
CA SER A 529 -13.10 24.22 -10.41
C SER A 529 -11.95 24.91 -11.16
N GLY A 530 -10.77 25.01 -10.52
CA GLY A 530 -9.56 25.60 -11.09
C GLY A 530 -8.57 24.61 -11.72
N LYS A 531 -7.27 24.93 -11.67
CA LYS A 531 -6.20 24.15 -12.32
C LYS A 531 -5.96 22.82 -11.58
N GLU A 532 -6.03 21.71 -12.30
CA GLU A 532 -5.68 20.38 -11.75
C GLU A 532 -4.29 19.92 -12.17
N ALA A 533 -3.58 19.30 -11.22
CA ALA A 533 -2.30 18.63 -11.45
C ALA A 533 -2.23 17.26 -10.77
N ILE A 534 -1.39 16.35 -11.29
CA ILE A 534 -1.09 15.07 -10.64
C ILE A 534 0.43 14.92 -10.52
N VAL A 535 0.88 14.47 -9.34
CA VAL A 535 2.27 14.14 -9.05
C VAL A 535 2.35 12.67 -8.65
N ALA A 536 3.10 11.84 -9.39
CA ALA A 536 3.19 10.40 -9.13
C ALA A 536 4.62 9.85 -9.09
N GLY A 537 4.87 8.94 -8.14
CA GLY A 537 6.19 8.32 -7.97
C GLY A 537 6.37 7.11 -8.89
N PHE A 538 7.60 6.83 -9.34
CA PHE A 538 7.89 5.61 -10.09
C PHE A 538 9.22 4.96 -9.69
N TYR A 539 9.31 3.64 -9.94
CA TYR A 539 10.46 2.81 -9.56
C TYR A 539 11.30 2.39 -10.75
N HIS A 540 10.62 1.80 -11.74
CA HIS A 540 11.24 1.17 -12.89
C HIS A 540 11.13 2.10 -14.09
N GLU A 541 12.18 2.13 -14.89
CA GLU A 541 12.25 2.84 -16.16
C GLU A 541 11.10 2.42 -17.10
N GLY A 542 10.64 3.37 -17.90
CA GLY A 542 9.49 3.25 -18.81
C GLY A 542 8.14 3.61 -18.17
N TYR A 543 7.98 3.48 -16.85
CA TYR A 543 6.71 3.84 -16.21
C TYR A 543 6.49 5.35 -16.14
N GLU A 544 7.53 6.17 -16.26
CA GLU A 544 7.42 7.62 -16.38
C GLU A 544 6.51 8.03 -17.54
N GLU A 545 6.68 7.42 -18.73
CA GLU A 545 5.89 7.74 -19.92
C GLU A 545 4.45 7.27 -19.78
N SER A 546 4.24 6.03 -19.33
CA SER A 546 2.90 5.48 -19.13
C SER A 546 2.11 6.27 -18.08
N LEU A 547 2.73 6.68 -16.98
CA LEU A 547 2.06 7.51 -15.98
C LEU A 547 1.70 8.90 -16.53
N LEU A 548 2.60 9.56 -17.26
CA LEU A 548 2.31 10.85 -17.91
C LEU A 548 1.20 10.72 -18.97
N MET A 549 1.16 9.61 -19.71
CA MET A 549 0.06 9.30 -20.62
C MET A 549 -1.27 9.20 -19.86
N LEU A 550 -1.31 8.48 -18.74
CA LEU A 550 -2.53 8.38 -17.91
C LEU A 550 -2.95 9.74 -17.35
N MET A 551 -2.01 10.57 -16.89
CA MET A 551 -2.31 11.93 -16.45
C MET A 551 -2.91 12.79 -17.57
N LYS A 552 -2.37 12.71 -18.80
CA LYS A 552 -2.97 13.41 -19.96
C LYS A 552 -4.40 12.92 -20.24
N ARG A 553 -4.66 11.61 -20.08
CA ARG A 553 -5.99 11.01 -20.22
C ARG A 553 -6.97 11.40 -19.11
N ARG A 554 -6.47 11.67 -17.90
CA ARG A 554 -7.24 12.26 -16.79
C ARG A 554 -7.65 13.71 -17.08
N GLY A 555 -7.04 14.35 -18.08
CA GLY A 555 -7.40 15.70 -18.50
C GLY A 555 -6.82 16.80 -17.61
N VAL A 556 -5.80 16.49 -16.79
CA VAL A 556 -5.17 17.50 -15.94
C VAL A 556 -4.32 18.50 -16.75
N HIS A 557 -4.12 19.67 -16.17
CA HIS A 557 -3.40 20.80 -16.78
C HIS A 557 -1.90 20.56 -16.74
N SER A 558 -1.41 20.04 -15.62
CA SER A 558 0.00 19.70 -15.41
C SER A 558 0.15 18.29 -14.84
N GLY A 559 1.21 17.59 -15.23
CA GLY A 559 1.53 16.26 -14.71
C GLY A 559 3.01 16.16 -14.44
N LEU A 560 3.38 15.57 -13.30
CA LEU A 560 4.76 15.38 -12.89
C LEU A 560 4.97 13.96 -12.39
N VAL A 561 5.97 13.28 -12.94
CA VAL A 561 6.45 12.00 -12.41
C VAL A 561 7.83 12.19 -11.80
N VAL A 562 8.01 11.59 -10.63
CA VAL A 562 9.24 11.74 -9.83
C VAL A 562 9.83 10.37 -9.54
N LYS A 563 11.12 10.21 -9.82
CA LYS A 563 11.92 9.10 -9.28
C LYS A 563 12.52 9.51 -7.95
N GLY A 564 11.68 9.53 -6.93
CA GLY A 564 12.11 9.85 -5.58
C GLY A 564 12.78 8.68 -4.88
N GLU A 565 13.18 8.92 -3.64
CA GLU A 565 13.80 7.90 -2.83
C GLU A 565 12.85 6.73 -2.56
N GLU A 566 13.37 5.50 -2.68
CA GLU A 566 12.55 4.29 -2.61
C GLU A 566 11.37 4.29 -3.60
N GLY A 567 11.44 5.03 -4.71
CA GLY A 567 10.39 5.12 -5.73
C GLY A 567 9.15 5.91 -5.32
N GLY A 568 9.21 6.65 -4.20
CA GLY A 568 8.19 7.61 -3.78
C GLY A 568 8.34 8.96 -4.47
N LEU A 569 7.66 9.99 -3.96
CA LEU A 569 7.73 11.35 -4.50
C LEU A 569 8.87 12.19 -3.94
N SER A 570 9.39 11.82 -2.78
CA SER A 570 10.36 12.64 -2.08
C SER A 570 11.72 12.67 -2.80
N LEU A 571 12.03 13.83 -3.37
CA LEU A 571 13.38 14.24 -3.80
C LEU A 571 14.33 14.29 -2.60
N THR A 572 15.61 14.07 -2.85
CA THR A 572 16.66 14.06 -1.84
C THR A 572 17.68 15.17 -2.05
N THR A 573 18.34 15.59 -0.98
CA THR A 573 19.48 16.52 -1.04
C THR A 573 20.81 15.81 -1.29
N ARG A 574 20.82 14.47 -1.40
CA ARG A 574 22.06 13.70 -1.59
C ARG A 574 22.70 14.03 -2.93
N LEU A 575 24.04 14.08 -2.94
CA LEU A 575 24.78 14.10 -4.20
C LEU A 575 24.52 12.83 -5.00
N ARG A 576 24.42 13.00 -6.32
CA ARG A 576 24.28 11.88 -7.25
C ARG A 576 25.39 10.87 -7.02
N SER A 577 25.00 9.60 -6.91
CA SER A 577 25.96 8.50 -6.96
C SER A 577 26.41 8.26 -8.39
N ALA A 578 27.71 8.41 -8.65
CA ALA A 578 28.34 8.12 -9.96
C ALA A 578 28.22 6.63 -10.39
N LYS A 579 27.70 5.75 -9.52
CA LYS A 579 27.65 4.30 -9.73
C LYS A 579 26.38 3.79 -10.43
N THR A 580 25.42 4.66 -10.75
CA THR A 580 24.18 4.26 -11.43
C THR A 580 24.28 4.53 -12.93
N THR A 581 24.32 3.45 -13.73
CA THR A 581 24.47 3.51 -15.19
C THR A 581 23.23 3.07 -15.97
N ARG A 582 22.19 2.54 -15.30
CA ARG A 582 20.94 2.08 -15.94
C ARG A 582 19.71 2.81 -15.41
N GLY A 583 18.94 3.35 -16.35
CA GLY A 583 17.68 4.06 -16.12
C GLY A 583 17.82 5.42 -15.43
N PRO A 584 16.71 6.13 -15.22
CA PRO A 584 16.73 7.45 -14.59
C PRO A 584 17.30 7.39 -13.16
N PRO A 585 18.09 8.38 -12.71
CA PRO A 585 18.60 8.41 -11.34
C PRO A 585 17.52 8.82 -10.31
N VAL A 586 17.82 8.66 -9.01
CA VAL A 586 17.03 9.33 -7.95
C VAL A 586 17.12 10.84 -8.18
N ASN A 587 16.02 11.56 -7.94
CA ASN A 587 15.80 12.97 -8.28
C ASN A 587 15.50 13.26 -9.76
N TYR A 588 15.33 12.24 -10.59
CA TYR A 588 14.81 12.45 -11.94
C TYR A 588 13.34 12.86 -11.90
N CYS A 589 13.01 13.89 -12.67
CA CYS A 589 11.67 14.42 -12.86
C CYS A 589 11.35 14.48 -14.35
N SER A 590 10.12 14.13 -14.73
CA SER A 590 9.59 14.37 -16.07
C SER A 590 8.13 14.79 -15.97
N GLY A 591 7.66 15.61 -16.89
CA GLY A 591 6.33 16.18 -16.76
C GLY A 591 5.84 16.91 -17.99
N PHE A 592 4.66 17.49 -17.85
CA PHE A 592 4.09 18.42 -18.79
C PHE A 592 3.32 19.53 -18.07
N ARG A 593 3.17 20.67 -18.75
CA ARG A 593 2.33 21.80 -18.35
C ARG A 593 1.54 22.35 -19.54
N ALA A 594 0.33 22.84 -19.31
CA ALA A 594 -0.47 23.51 -20.34
C ALA A 594 0.15 24.87 -20.70
N LEU A 595 0.18 25.21 -22.00
CA LEU A 595 0.75 26.47 -22.51
C LEU A 595 -0.24 27.63 -22.61
N ASP A 596 -1.55 27.34 -22.68
CA ASP A 596 -2.61 28.35 -22.86
C ASP A 596 -3.80 28.04 -21.95
N VAL A 597 -4.22 29.03 -21.15
CA VAL A 597 -5.30 28.92 -20.14
C VAL A 597 -6.64 29.47 -20.66
N SER A 598 -6.64 30.15 -21.82
CA SER A 598 -7.75 31.01 -22.26
C SER A 598 -8.82 30.34 -23.13
N SER A 599 -8.71 29.06 -23.51
CA SER A 599 -9.71 28.40 -24.38
C SER A 599 -10.03 26.98 -23.95
N THR A 600 -10.80 26.82 -22.88
CA THR A 600 -11.47 25.55 -22.50
C THR A 600 -12.85 25.40 -23.15
N SER A 601 -13.04 25.95 -24.35
CA SER A 601 -14.20 25.66 -25.19
C SER A 601 -13.76 25.28 -26.60
N GLY A 602 -13.90 24.01 -26.95
CA GLY A 602 -13.74 23.51 -28.31
C GLY A 602 -12.84 22.27 -28.42
N LEU A 603 -13.19 21.40 -29.36
CA LEU A 603 -12.53 20.13 -29.74
C LEU A 603 -11.04 20.24 -30.16
N SER A 604 -10.35 21.34 -29.87
CA SER A 604 -8.93 21.57 -30.22
C SER A 604 -8.05 21.31 -29.00
N GLY A 605 -7.08 20.40 -29.13
CA GLY A 605 -6.27 19.89 -28.02
C GLY A 605 -5.49 20.97 -27.26
N VAL A 606 -5.46 20.85 -25.94
CA VAL A 606 -4.60 21.66 -25.07
C VAL A 606 -3.13 21.41 -25.45
N THR A 607 -2.45 22.43 -25.97
CA THR A 607 -1.01 22.36 -26.23
C THR A 607 -0.27 22.25 -24.90
N ARG A 608 0.51 21.18 -24.75
CA ARG A 608 1.26 20.89 -23.52
C ARG A 608 2.75 20.90 -23.82
N GLN A 609 3.52 21.62 -23.01
CA GLN A 609 4.98 21.58 -23.05
C GLN A 609 5.49 20.47 -22.14
N GLY A 610 6.19 19.50 -22.71
CA GLY A 610 6.88 18.46 -21.95
C GLY A 610 8.25 18.92 -21.44
N PHE A 611 8.72 18.32 -20.35
CA PHE A 611 10.07 18.52 -19.82
C PHE A 611 10.59 17.25 -19.13
N SER A 612 11.91 17.14 -19.04
CA SER A 612 12.60 16.12 -18.24
C SER A 612 13.91 16.69 -17.72
N LEU A 613 14.21 16.49 -16.44
CA LEU A 613 15.46 16.95 -15.81
C LEU A 613 15.85 16.07 -14.61
N GLU A 614 17.10 16.20 -14.19
CA GLU A 614 17.57 15.69 -12.90
C GLU A 614 17.70 16.86 -11.93
N VAL A 615 17.04 16.76 -10.77
CA VAL A 615 17.06 17.80 -9.75
C VAL A 615 18.33 17.63 -8.90
N ASN A 616 19.24 18.59 -9.00
CA ASN A 616 20.41 18.69 -8.14
C ASN A 616 20.18 19.74 -7.05
N ALA A 617 19.88 19.30 -5.84
CA ALA A 617 19.56 20.20 -4.73
C ALA A 617 20.67 21.22 -4.42
N LYS A 618 21.94 20.90 -4.73
CA LYS A 618 23.08 21.81 -4.55
C LYS A 618 22.96 23.06 -5.41
N GLU A 619 22.38 22.96 -6.61
CA GLU A 619 22.17 24.10 -7.52
C GLU A 619 21.15 25.10 -6.96
N TYR A 620 20.30 24.65 -6.05
CA TYR A 620 19.31 25.49 -5.35
C TYR A 620 19.79 25.93 -3.95
N GLY A 621 21.08 25.78 -3.65
CA GLY A 621 21.68 26.22 -2.40
C GLY A 621 21.54 25.26 -1.22
N PHE A 622 21.01 24.05 -1.42
CA PHE A 622 20.95 23.05 -0.34
C PHE A 622 22.30 22.39 -0.11
N GLN A 623 22.68 22.22 1.16
CA GLN A 623 23.85 21.44 1.50
C GLN A 623 23.55 19.94 1.28
N PRO A 624 24.44 19.20 0.59
CA PRO A 624 24.21 17.79 0.41
C PRO A 624 24.24 17.03 1.73
N THR A 625 23.15 16.34 2.02
CA THR A 625 22.96 15.60 3.27
C THR A 625 22.36 14.25 3.01
N ASP A 626 22.64 13.30 3.89
CA ASP A 626 21.93 12.03 3.88
C ASP A 626 20.47 12.22 4.28
N THR A 627 19.58 11.52 3.58
CA THR A 627 18.17 11.51 4.01
C THR A 627 18.03 10.83 5.37
N PRO A 628 17.29 11.47 6.32
CA PRO A 628 16.96 10.87 7.60
C PRO A 628 16.32 9.49 7.45
N ARG A 629 16.77 8.55 8.28
CA ARG A 629 16.24 7.19 8.30
C ARG A 629 15.17 7.04 9.35
N THR A 630 14.08 6.38 8.98
CA THR A 630 12.94 6.10 9.83
C THR A 630 12.75 4.61 10.06
N ASP A 631 13.28 3.75 9.19
CA ASP A 631 13.33 2.29 9.36
C ASP A 631 11.98 1.69 9.80
N ARG A 632 10.91 2.01 9.05
CA ARG A 632 9.51 1.60 9.28
C ARG A 632 8.85 2.19 10.54
N SER A 633 9.45 3.18 11.19
CA SER A 633 8.86 3.89 12.32
C SER A 633 7.95 5.02 11.85
N VAL A 634 6.66 4.90 12.18
CA VAL A 634 5.66 5.96 11.95
C VAL A 634 5.98 7.17 12.83
N SER A 635 6.29 6.94 14.11
CA SER A 635 6.63 8.00 15.06
C SER A 635 7.84 8.82 14.63
N LYS A 636 8.92 8.19 14.18
CA LYS A 636 10.11 8.92 13.68
C LYS A 636 9.82 9.75 12.43
N ASN A 637 8.94 9.27 11.53
CA ASN A 637 8.53 10.10 10.38
C ASN A 637 7.79 11.35 10.87
N ILE A 638 6.87 11.19 11.82
CA ILE A 638 6.12 12.31 12.39
C ILE A 638 7.05 13.27 13.13
N GLU A 639 7.95 12.77 13.97
CA GLU A 639 8.94 13.56 14.69
C GLU A 639 9.75 14.44 13.73
N PHE A 640 10.36 13.86 12.69
CA PHE A 640 11.12 14.64 11.70
C PHE A 640 10.27 15.70 10.98
N GLY A 641 9.04 15.36 10.62
CA GLY A 641 8.15 16.30 9.94
C GLY A 641 7.66 17.43 10.84
N LEU A 642 7.29 17.14 12.09
CA LEU A 642 6.84 18.15 13.05
C LEU A 642 7.99 19.08 13.46
N SER A 643 9.18 18.53 13.76
CA SER A 643 10.40 19.33 13.99
C SER A 643 10.66 20.28 12.83
N ALA A 644 10.61 19.79 11.59
CA ALA A 644 10.78 20.63 10.43
C ALA A 644 9.68 21.70 10.32
N LEU A 645 8.41 21.37 10.54
CA LEU A 645 7.30 22.34 10.51
C LEU A 645 7.33 23.37 11.64
N LEU A 646 8.09 23.13 12.72
CA LEU A 646 8.41 24.11 13.76
C LEU A 646 9.56 25.06 13.36
N GLY A 647 10.13 24.89 12.17
CA GLY A 647 11.26 25.68 11.68
C GLY A 647 12.63 25.14 12.09
N GLU A 648 12.73 23.96 12.70
CA GLU A 648 14.03 23.35 13.02
C GLU A 648 14.79 23.02 11.72
N LYS A 649 15.88 23.75 11.47
CA LYS A 649 16.70 23.57 10.27
C LYS A 649 17.41 22.22 10.29
N GLY A 650 17.50 21.57 9.13
CA GLY A 650 18.18 20.30 8.97
C GLY A 650 17.67 19.49 7.78
N PRO A 651 18.11 18.24 7.61
CA PRO A 651 17.80 17.45 6.41
C PRO A 651 16.30 17.21 6.18
N ALA A 652 15.48 17.13 7.24
CA ALA A 652 14.03 16.99 7.11
C ALA A 652 13.37 18.28 6.59
N TYR A 653 13.77 19.43 7.16
CA TYR A 653 13.35 20.77 6.72
C TYR A 653 13.73 21.01 5.27
N ASP A 654 15.01 20.82 4.93
CA ASP A 654 15.53 21.03 3.58
C ASP A 654 14.78 20.18 2.55
N ARG A 655 14.48 18.93 2.91
CA ARG A 655 13.72 18.02 2.05
C ARG A 655 12.29 18.49 1.84
N ILE A 656 11.60 19.00 2.87
CA ILE A 656 10.24 19.54 2.72
C ILE A 656 10.26 20.78 1.83
N VAL A 657 11.17 21.73 2.06
CA VAL A 657 11.31 22.94 1.25
C VAL A 657 11.63 22.60 -0.21
N LEU A 658 12.63 21.73 -0.44
CA LEU A 658 13.01 21.29 -1.78
C LEU A 658 11.81 20.69 -2.53
N ASN A 659 11.08 19.77 -1.89
CA ASN A 659 9.95 19.10 -2.55
C ASN A 659 8.77 20.04 -2.78
N ALA A 660 8.47 20.97 -1.86
CA ALA A 660 7.40 21.94 -2.06
C ALA A 660 7.73 22.89 -3.23
N GLY A 661 8.90 23.54 -3.17
CA GLY A 661 9.29 24.55 -4.16
C GLY A 661 9.58 23.97 -5.55
N VAL A 662 10.29 22.84 -5.65
CA VAL A 662 10.58 22.21 -6.96
C VAL A 662 9.30 21.69 -7.60
N VAL A 663 8.40 21.05 -6.86
CA VAL A 663 7.13 20.58 -7.44
C VAL A 663 6.29 21.75 -7.94
N ASP A 664 6.21 22.84 -7.17
CA ASP A 664 5.50 24.06 -7.60
C ASP A 664 6.08 24.65 -8.88
N HIS A 665 7.39 24.81 -8.94
CA HIS A 665 8.09 25.33 -10.11
C HIS A 665 7.86 24.45 -11.35
N LEU A 666 8.00 23.14 -11.20
CA LEU A 666 7.85 22.19 -12.31
C LEU A 666 6.41 22.06 -12.81
N LEU A 667 5.42 22.20 -11.91
CA LEU A 667 4.01 22.20 -12.29
C LEU A 667 3.57 23.51 -12.96
N GLY A 668 4.40 24.56 -12.90
CA GLY A 668 4.05 25.89 -13.41
C GLY A 668 2.99 26.57 -12.54
N VAL A 669 3.13 26.41 -11.22
CA VAL A 669 2.25 27.06 -10.26
C VAL A 669 2.46 28.58 -10.30
N ASP A 670 1.37 29.34 -10.20
CA ASP A 670 1.41 30.80 -10.20
C ASP A 670 2.25 31.31 -9.01
N GLY A 671 3.20 32.21 -9.29
CA GLY A 671 4.16 32.71 -8.29
C GLY A 671 5.29 31.73 -7.94
N ALA A 672 5.51 30.70 -8.78
CA ALA A 672 6.63 29.76 -8.69
C ALA A 672 7.44 29.68 -10.00
N GLU A 673 7.32 30.69 -10.87
CA GLU A 673 8.04 30.77 -12.15
C GLU A 673 9.55 30.83 -11.93
N ASP A 674 9.99 31.55 -10.91
CA ASP A 674 11.35 31.53 -10.40
C ASP A 674 11.50 30.49 -9.27
N ILE A 675 12.51 29.63 -9.39
CA ILE A 675 12.73 28.55 -8.42
C ILE A 675 13.15 29.10 -7.05
N SER A 676 13.86 30.23 -6.97
CA SER A 676 14.21 30.82 -5.67
C SER A 676 12.94 31.29 -4.95
N ALA A 677 12.07 32.02 -5.63
CA ALA A 677 10.78 32.45 -5.10
C ALA A 677 9.92 31.27 -4.64
N ALA A 678 9.89 30.17 -5.41
CA ALA A 678 9.16 28.95 -5.06
C ALA A 678 9.71 28.27 -3.79
N LEU A 679 11.02 28.30 -3.58
CA LEU A 679 11.66 27.77 -2.37
C LEU A 679 11.45 28.72 -1.18
N ASP A 680 11.52 30.04 -1.39
CA ASP A 680 11.38 31.05 -0.35
C ASP A 680 9.96 31.07 0.24
N ARG A 681 8.92 30.95 -0.59
CA ARG A 681 7.54 30.83 -0.07
C ARG A 681 7.33 29.55 0.75
N ALA A 682 8.02 28.46 0.40
CA ALA A 682 7.97 27.23 1.19
C ALA A 682 8.70 27.38 2.53
N ARG A 683 9.84 28.09 2.55
CA ARG A 683 10.54 28.46 3.78
C ARG A 683 9.67 29.34 4.66
N GLU A 684 9.05 30.37 4.10
CA GLU A 684 8.17 31.30 4.82
C GLU A 684 6.96 30.59 5.43
N ALA A 685 6.31 29.68 4.68
CA ALA A 685 5.18 28.90 5.18
C ALA A 685 5.55 28.04 6.40
N ILE A 686 6.77 27.51 6.43
CA ILE A 686 7.27 26.73 7.57
C ILE A 686 7.70 27.66 8.72
N ASP A 687 8.55 28.64 8.44
CA ASP A 687 9.21 29.49 9.44
C ASP A 687 8.22 30.41 10.17
N SER A 688 7.11 30.78 9.51
CA SER A 688 5.98 31.51 10.13
C SER A 688 5.10 30.64 11.04
N GLY A 689 5.30 29.32 11.06
CA GLY A 689 4.46 28.36 11.80
C GLY A 689 3.11 28.05 11.12
N ASN A 690 2.82 28.66 9.98
CA ASN A 690 1.56 28.47 9.27
C ASN A 690 1.37 27.03 8.80
N ALA A 691 2.42 26.37 8.29
CA ALA A 691 2.34 24.99 7.82
C ALA A 691 1.99 24.02 8.96
N LEU A 692 2.54 24.23 10.16
CA LEU A 692 2.16 23.46 11.33
C LEU A 692 0.69 23.71 11.71
N LYS A 693 0.25 24.97 11.70
CA LYS A 693 -1.15 25.34 11.97
C LYS A 693 -2.12 24.63 11.02
N ARG A 694 -1.80 24.56 9.72
CA ARG A 694 -2.59 23.84 8.70
C ARG A 694 -2.75 22.36 9.03
N LEU A 695 -1.65 21.70 9.38
CA LEU A 695 -1.66 20.29 9.76
C LEU A 695 -2.51 20.05 11.01
N LEU A 696 -2.36 20.87 12.05
CA LEU A 696 -3.15 20.74 13.28
C LEU A 696 -4.64 21.02 13.06
N ASN A 697 -4.96 22.01 12.23
CA ASN A 697 -6.33 22.29 11.81
C ASN A 697 -6.93 21.11 11.05
N TYR A 698 -6.20 20.51 10.10
CA TYR A 698 -6.64 19.31 9.41
C TYR A 698 -7.01 18.18 10.39
N ILE A 699 -6.13 17.87 11.35
CA ILE A 699 -6.38 16.82 12.37
C ILE A 699 -7.66 17.14 13.14
N LYS A 700 -7.79 18.37 13.65
CA LYS A 700 -8.94 18.81 14.43
C LYS A 700 -10.26 18.76 13.65
N VAL A 701 -10.26 19.28 12.42
CA VAL A 701 -11.48 19.38 11.58
C VAL A 701 -11.88 18.00 11.06
N SER A 702 -10.93 17.21 10.56
CA SER A 702 -11.21 15.84 10.11
C SER A 702 -11.80 14.97 11.22
N HIS A 703 -11.27 15.08 12.45
CA HIS A 703 -11.79 14.36 13.61
C HIS A 703 -13.26 14.71 13.89
N LYS A 704 -13.64 15.99 13.79
CA LYS A 704 -15.03 16.44 13.96
C LYS A 704 -15.97 16.02 12.84
N MET A 705 -15.43 15.73 11.65
CA MET A 705 -16.21 15.22 10.52
C MET A 705 -16.48 13.72 10.62
N GLY A 706 -15.96 13.03 11.65
CA GLY A 706 -16.13 11.60 11.90
C GLY A 706 -17.54 11.14 12.15
#